data_AF-A0A5E7WRV9-F1
#
_entry.id   AF-A0A5E7WRV9-F1
#
_cell.length_a   1.000
_cell.length_b   1.000
_cell.length_c   1.000
_cell.angle_alpha   90.00
_cell.angle_beta   90.00
_cell.angle_gamma   90.00
#
_symmetry.space_group_name_H-M   'P 1'
#
loop_
_entity.id
_entity.type
_entity.pdbx_description
1 polymer ?
#
loop_
_entity_poly.entity_id
_entity_poly.type
_entity_poly.pdbx_seq_one_letter_code
_entity_poly.pdbx_strand_id
1 'polypeptide(L)'
;MNSLVDAKTLIANASPSWLGGITKDDRELYLAHDGWLVERESELKKQLGHFSSLKDFARSIVNQNIKLEFDQDRDADEIVCNARYTFQVGGRTIEQEDTRTLTEQFIYGLYEEGQRAKLVFKGDGLPAGLNQQWFEEMMSADARAAYGAQFRSRYERKEVMQALRNVMSQRLLLSALAARHQGHINDKSFSRIVSALYGDQAYTIDGVRLIDNTRALEQLILVARRDGQDGFLLYAPGSPGGQDWYECQDLRRVGIRIGEWTIDDKGRDYLTWQSHSVDREAIATYLKQVERLPSTWKGVSLVASPFKGAEVLTALIENIRAWRVAEEESRTPYLYRAASDAQRQNFARTRCELKALQVIATREGGFIPYDTFCFDLIKQRIEQVLADRGEQATVNPDRIFVSVNPQLGMTLTELISTETHFYADQKQTPWSYPRFTLEHDHSPISKLDIRDIAGWSRTLRPGEKYIEMLRSTHLNRSHPEGALKRMVHQEVHRRQMKVGVMQERFNGRLTAEQSRELMTVIEALEKIDTRSMSPIGEYPSEVRYSATFKFHLRDKLVVGVYVFRLVIGGRIEEFLYTPDAPDGRLIRPHSEFVSAIKKLKLGNYFYDRVRNKDQQVVRTYITDLEELGNEAPVLRRDTRVRDLGSSYDDLINRTISDIDEKTESLNEVIFKLVFQAVQAAATVVSVVIPPVGIAMSVVLFTKSTLEGAEAYNDGDRATAAMHFLDALIELASLGKAGYSWGQPTKLQKTFFDLAGDVYSVQKFYSQATGHQSLPSRALEAIQAILDDPQALDSRTRLL
;
A
#
# COMPACT_ATOMS: atom_id res chain seq x y z
N MET A 1 15.88 19.27 -10.34
CA MET A 1 16.75 19.22 -9.15
C MET A 1 16.68 20.51 -8.31
N ASN A 2 16.85 21.72 -8.86
CA ASN A 2 16.81 22.97 -8.07
C ASN A 2 15.48 23.25 -7.33
N SER A 3 14.32 22.87 -7.89
CA SER A 3 13.01 23.04 -7.24
C SER A 3 12.77 22.12 -6.03
N LEU A 4 13.37 20.92 -6.03
CA LEU A 4 13.34 19.96 -4.92
C LEU A 4 14.22 20.42 -3.75
N VAL A 5 15.31 21.12 -4.04
CA VAL A 5 16.18 21.73 -3.02
C VAL A 5 15.44 22.88 -2.34
N ASP A 6 14.80 23.78 -3.09
CA ASP A 6 14.05 24.92 -2.51
C ASP A 6 12.87 24.50 -1.61
N ALA A 7 12.14 23.44 -1.95
CA ALA A 7 11.06 22.92 -1.11
C ALA A 7 11.57 22.32 0.22
N LYS A 8 12.71 21.62 0.19
CA LYS A 8 13.38 21.05 1.38
C LYS A 8 13.86 22.14 2.33
N THR A 9 14.40 23.24 1.82
CA THR A 9 14.84 24.39 2.63
C THR A 9 13.66 25.17 3.23
N LEU A 10 12.50 25.21 2.57
CA LEU A 10 11.33 25.99 3.01
C LEU A 10 10.52 25.30 4.13
N ILE A 11 10.43 23.97 4.12
CA ILE A 11 9.71 23.20 5.16
C ILE A 11 10.57 23.03 6.42
N ALA A 12 11.88 22.81 6.26
CA ALA A 12 12.82 22.78 7.38
C ALA A 12 12.87 24.11 8.18
N ASN A 13 12.45 25.22 7.55
CA ASN A 13 12.44 26.55 8.15
C ASN A 13 11.05 27.00 8.66
N ALA A 14 10.04 26.14 8.65
CA ALA A 14 8.71 26.49 9.15
C ALA A 14 8.69 26.47 10.69
N SER A 15 8.90 27.63 11.33
CA SER A 15 8.74 27.76 12.78
C SER A 15 7.27 27.58 13.19
N PRO A 16 6.97 26.75 14.21
CA PRO A 16 5.62 26.63 14.77
C PRO A 16 5.00 27.99 15.09
N SER A 17 3.74 28.19 14.70
CA SER A 17 3.04 29.49 14.87
C SER A 17 2.97 29.98 16.32
N TRP A 18 2.92 29.06 17.29
CA TRP A 18 2.89 29.39 18.71
C TRP A 18 4.20 30.03 19.24
N LEU A 19 5.35 29.79 18.59
CA LEU A 19 6.65 30.39 18.98
C LEU A 19 6.67 31.92 18.79
N GLY A 20 5.82 32.45 17.90
CA GLY A 20 5.68 33.90 17.72
C GLY A 20 4.92 34.58 18.87
N GLY A 21 4.17 33.82 19.68
CA GLY A 21 3.32 34.33 20.75
C GLY A 21 3.92 34.31 22.15
N ILE A 22 5.15 33.81 22.33
CA ILE A 22 5.83 33.68 23.63
C ILE A 22 6.88 34.77 23.84
N THR A 23 7.37 34.92 25.08
CA THR A 23 8.38 35.93 25.41
C THR A 23 9.69 35.67 24.67
N LYS A 24 10.50 36.71 24.48
CA LYS A 24 11.81 36.59 23.82
C LYS A 24 12.72 35.59 24.56
N ASP A 25 12.74 35.65 25.89
CA ASP A 25 13.58 34.80 26.73
C ASP A 25 13.13 33.33 26.66
N ASP A 26 11.82 33.08 26.70
CA ASP A 26 11.26 31.72 26.55
C ASP A 26 11.54 31.14 25.15
N ARG A 27 11.48 31.99 24.12
CA ARG A 27 11.81 31.58 22.76
C ARG A 27 13.28 31.23 22.61
N GLU A 28 14.18 32.02 23.19
CA GLU A 28 15.62 31.73 23.21
C GLU A 28 15.93 30.45 23.97
N LEU A 29 15.27 30.22 25.11
CA LEU A 29 15.37 28.98 25.87
C LEU A 29 14.91 27.76 25.07
N TYR A 30 13.76 27.86 24.39
CA TYR A 30 13.26 26.79 23.53
C TYR A 30 14.24 26.46 22.40
N LEU A 31 14.72 27.49 21.68
CA LEU A 31 15.67 27.31 20.58
C LEU A 31 17.01 26.74 21.06
N ALA A 32 17.47 27.08 22.26
CA ALA A 32 18.66 26.47 22.84
C ALA A 32 18.47 24.97 23.11
N HIS A 33 17.33 24.57 23.68
CA HIS A 33 16.99 23.17 23.92
C HIS A 33 16.76 22.38 22.62
N ASP A 34 16.26 23.02 21.58
CA ASP A 34 16.15 22.47 20.23
C ASP A 34 17.54 22.22 19.63
N GLY A 35 18.46 23.19 19.71
CA GLY A 35 19.86 23.02 19.34
C GLY A 35 20.55 21.87 20.08
N TRP A 36 20.34 21.74 21.39
CA TRP A 36 20.88 20.61 22.16
C TRP A 36 20.27 19.27 21.78
N LEU A 37 19.01 19.23 21.33
CA LEU A 37 18.41 18.00 20.82
C LEU A 37 19.14 17.56 19.55
N VAL A 38 19.33 18.48 18.60
CA VAL A 38 20.08 18.23 17.35
C VAL A 38 21.50 17.73 17.64
N GLU A 39 22.22 18.35 18.58
CA GLU A 39 23.54 17.90 18.99
C GLU A 39 23.54 16.46 19.54
N ARG A 40 22.56 16.12 20.40
CA ARG A 40 22.45 14.78 20.98
C ARG A 40 22.04 13.73 19.97
N GLU A 41 21.18 14.07 19.02
CA GLU A 41 20.79 13.19 17.91
C GLU A 41 21.98 12.95 16.98
N SER A 42 22.79 13.97 16.72
CA SER A 42 24.05 13.85 15.99
C SER A 42 25.04 12.92 16.70
N GLU A 43 25.18 13.03 18.04
CA GLU A 43 26.02 12.12 18.81
C GLU A 43 25.48 10.68 18.81
N LEU A 44 24.16 10.48 18.93
CA LEU A 44 23.56 9.15 18.78
C LEU A 44 23.87 8.56 17.39
N LYS A 45 23.70 9.34 16.33
CA LYS A 45 24.04 8.94 14.96
C LYS A 45 25.50 8.57 14.83
N LYS A 46 26.41 9.33 15.44
CA LYS A 46 27.85 9.03 15.47
C LYS A 46 28.17 7.72 16.20
N GLN A 47 27.52 7.43 17.32
CA GLN A 47 27.69 6.18 18.07
C GLN A 47 27.16 4.96 17.29
N LEU A 48 26.05 5.14 16.59
CA LEU A 48 25.51 4.15 15.65
C LEU A 48 26.45 3.97 14.44
N GLY A 49 27.12 5.03 13.99
CA GLY A 49 27.98 5.03 12.81
C GLY A 49 27.18 4.64 11.58
N HIS A 50 27.68 3.68 10.80
CA HIS A 50 26.97 3.16 9.62
C HIS A 50 25.75 2.28 9.96
N PHE A 51 25.43 2.06 11.24
CA PHE A 51 24.26 1.28 11.67
C PHE A 51 23.06 2.17 12.03
N SER A 52 23.10 3.45 11.67
CA SER A 52 21.96 4.37 11.78
C SER A 52 20.78 3.92 10.92
N SER A 53 21.07 3.40 9.73
CA SER A 53 20.09 2.88 8.78
C SER A 53 20.69 1.77 7.92
N LEU A 54 19.82 0.99 7.28
CA LEU A 54 20.24 0.02 6.27
C LEU A 54 20.98 0.69 5.10
N LYS A 55 20.54 1.90 4.72
CA LYS A 55 21.16 2.67 3.64
C LYS A 55 22.57 3.13 4.00
N ASP A 56 22.77 3.68 5.19
CA ASP A 56 24.09 4.09 5.66
C ASP A 56 25.06 2.90 5.78
N PHE A 57 24.54 1.74 6.19
CA PHE A 57 25.31 0.48 6.26
C PHE A 57 25.74 0.02 4.87
N ALA A 58 24.80 -0.07 3.93
CA ALA A 58 25.07 -0.44 2.55
C ALA A 58 26.06 0.54 1.89
N ARG A 59 25.83 1.84 2.04
CA ARG A 59 26.69 2.90 1.48
C ARG A 59 28.12 2.78 2.00
N SER A 60 28.29 2.53 3.30
CA SER A 60 29.62 2.31 3.90
C SER A 60 30.36 1.15 3.25
N ILE A 61 29.70 0.01 3.08
CA ILE A 61 30.30 -1.17 2.44
C ILE A 61 30.71 -0.86 1.00
N VAL A 62 29.81 -0.26 0.22
CA VAL A 62 30.09 0.03 -1.19
C VAL A 62 31.21 1.05 -1.33
N ASN A 63 31.20 2.16 -0.56
CA ASN A 63 32.26 3.16 -0.58
C ASN A 63 33.62 2.54 -0.19
N GLN A 64 33.63 1.66 0.81
CA GLN A 64 34.85 0.95 1.20
C GLN A 64 35.37 0.06 0.07
N ASN A 65 34.51 -0.68 -0.63
CA ASN A 65 34.91 -1.51 -1.77
C ASN A 65 35.43 -0.66 -2.95
N ILE A 66 34.78 0.46 -3.26
CA ILE A 66 35.26 1.41 -4.28
C ILE A 66 36.66 1.92 -3.91
N LYS A 67 36.85 2.30 -2.64
CA LYS A 67 38.15 2.81 -2.18
C LYS A 67 39.23 1.73 -2.21
N LEU A 68 38.91 0.49 -1.84
CA LEU A 68 39.86 -0.62 -1.85
C LEU A 68 40.26 -1.04 -3.28
N GLU A 69 39.29 -1.15 -4.19
CA GLU A 69 39.54 -1.68 -5.54
C GLU A 69 40.03 -0.63 -6.54
N PHE A 70 39.60 0.64 -6.38
CA PHE A 70 39.88 1.70 -7.35
C PHE A 70 40.70 2.87 -6.77
N ASP A 71 41.04 2.85 -5.47
CA ASP A 71 41.71 3.94 -4.73
C ASP A 71 40.97 5.30 -4.82
N GLN A 72 39.68 5.29 -5.15
CA GLN A 72 38.84 6.50 -5.23
C GLN A 72 37.99 6.66 -3.96
N ASP A 73 37.98 7.86 -3.39
CA ASP A 73 37.03 8.23 -2.33
C ASP A 73 35.80 8.85 -2.98
N ARG A 74 34.78 8.02 -3.21
CA ARG A 74 33.58 8.40 -3.95
C ARG A 74 32.34 7.88 -3.25
N ASP A 75 31.30 8.73 -3.20
CA ASP A 75 30.02 8.34 -2.64
C ASP A 75 29.24 7.47 -3.64
N ALA A 76 28.86 6.26 -3.22
CA ALA A 76 28.02 5.34 -3.97
C ALA A 76 26.64 5.92 -4.29
N ASP A 77 26.15 6.90 -3.51
CA ASP A 77 24.89 7.58 -3.82
C ASP A 77 24.97 8.54 -5.02
N GLU A 78 26.18 8.92 -5.45
CA GLU A 78 26.41 9.73 -6.66
C GLU A 78 26.54 8.88 -7.93
N ILE A 79 26.60 7.55 -7.79
CA ILE A 79 26.75 6.62 -8.90
C ILE A 79 25.36 6.10 -9.27
N VAL A 80 24.92 6.41 -10.49
CA VAL A 80 23.64 5.94 -11.01
C VAL A 80 23.80 4.55 -11.59
N CYS A 81 22.96 3.61 -11.16
CA CYS A 81 22.86 2.26 -11.68
C CYS A 81 21.54 2.09 -12.44
N ASN A 82 21.65 1.75 -13.73
CA ASN A 82 20.53 1.34 -14.56
C ASN A 82 20.50 -0.19 -14.64
N ALA A 83 19.50 -0.81 -14.05
CA ALA A 83 19.26 -2.25 -14.11
C ALA A 83 18.17 -2.56 -15.14
N ARG A 84 18.50 -3.39 -16.13
CA ARG A 84 17.56 -3.82 -17.19
C ARG A 84 17.38 -5.32 -17.16
N TYR A 85 16.14 -5.78 -17.01
CA TYR A 85 15.78 -7.18 -16.97
C TYR A 85 14.69 -7.50 -17.98
N THR A 86 14.83 -8.62 -18.69
CA THR A 86 13.86 -9.05 -19.70
C THR A 86 13.37 -10.46 -19.42
N PHE A 87 12.08 -10.69 -19.66
CA PHE A 87 11.45 -12.01 -19.51
C PHE A 87 10.30 -12.18 -20.50
N GLN A 88 9.87 -13.42 -20.75
CA GLN A 88 8.85 -13.74 -21.75
C GLN A 88 7.50 -14.02 -21.10
N VAL A 89 6.43 -13.46 -21.67
CA VAL A 89 5.04 -13.80 -21.33
C VAL A 89 4.20 -13.82 -22.60
N GLY A 90 3.56 -14.95 -22.88
CA GLY A 90 2.65 -15.07 -24.03
C GLY A 90 3.27 -14.80 -25.39
N GLY A 91 4.54 -15.17 -25.56
CA GLY A 91 5.30 -14.91 -26.78
C GLY A 91 5.64 -13.43 -26.99
N ARG A 92 5.43 -12.59 -25.98
CA ARG A 92 5.87 -11.19 -25.93
C ARG A 92 7.03 -11.05 -24.95
N THR A 93 7.93 -10.13 -25.25
CA THR A 93 9.04 -9.80 -24.36
C THR A 93 8.61 -8.67 -23.45
N ILE A 94 8.80 -8.83 -22.14
CA ILE A 94 8.63 -7.77 -21.16
C ILE A 94 10.02 -7.31 -20.75
N GLU A 95 10.24 -5.99 -20.76
CA GLU A 95 11.46 -5.35 -20.28
C GLU A 95 11.14 -4.48 -19.07
N GLN A 96 11.83 -4.70 -17.96
CA GLN A 96 11.84 -3.83 -16.79
C GLN A 96 13.18 -3.09 -16.73
N GLU A 97 13.14 -1.77 -16.61
CA GLU A 97 14.30 -0.90 -16.44
C GLU A 97 14.13 -0.09 -15.15
N ASP A 98 15.02 -0.27 -14.19
CA ASP A 98 15.04 0.48 -12.92
C ASP A 98 16.33 1.32 -12.85
N THR A 99 16.21 2.58 -12.47
CA THR A 99 17.31 3.51 -12.19
C THR A 99 17.40 3.71 -10.68
N ARG A 100 18.59 3.51 -10.11
CA ARG A 100 18.84 3.57 -8.66
C ARG A 100 20.22 4.15 -8.38
N THR A 101 20.51 4.53 -7.16
CA THR A 101 21.92 4.70 -6.75
C THR A 101 22.63 3.34 -6.65
N LEU A 102 23.96 3.33 -6.65
CA LEU A 102 24.73 2.10 -6.46
C LEU A 102 24.46 1.48 -5.08
N THR A 103 24.31 2.30 -4.04
CA THR A 103 23.89 1.88 -2.69
C THR A 103 22.56 1.14 -2.74
N GLU A 104 21.57 1.70 -3.42
CA GLU A 104 20.25 1.10 -3.55
C GLU A 104 20.31 -0.20 -4.33
N GLN A 105 21.05 -0.26 -5.43
CA GLN A 105 21.24 -1.50 -6.17
C GLN A 105 21.89 -2.59 -5.31
N PHE A 106 22.83 -2.23 -4.42
CA PHE A 106 23.41 -3.14 -3.45
C PHE A 106 22.39 -3.70 -2.44
N ILE A 107 21.46 -2.87 -1.98
CA ILE A 107 20.36 -3.28 -1.07
C ILE A 107 19.35 -4.21 -1.77
N TYR A 108 19.02 -3.90 -3.02
CA TYR A 108 18.14 -4.72 -3.85
C TYR A 108 18.76 -6.07 -4.19
N GLY A 109 20.08 -6.09 -4.39
CA GLY A 109 20.86 -7.28 -4.67
C GLY A 109 20.74 -7.76 -6.11
N LEU A 110 21.11 -9.02 -6.32
CA LEU A 110 21.13 -9.66 -7.64
C LEU A 110 19.90 -10.53 -7.87
N TYR A 111 19.62 -10.85 -9.13
CA TYR A 111 18.73 -11.96 -9.52
C TYR A 111 19.52 -13.25 -9.58
N GLU A 112 18.91 -14.41 -9.83
CA GLU A 112 19.61 -15.71 -9.88
C GLU A 112 20.66 -15.77 -10.99
N GLU A 113 21.66 -16.64 -10.85
CA GLU A 113 22.69 -16.84 -11.88
C GLU A 113 22.04 -17.32 -13.18
N GLY A 114 22.49 -16.78 -14.32
CA GLY A 114 21.86 -17.02 -15.62
C GLY A 114 20.55 -16.24 -15.87
N GLN A 115 20.03 -15.50 -14.88
CA GLN A 115 18.86 -14.63 -14.97
C GLN A 115 19.15 -13.22 -14.45
N ARG A 116 20.41 -12.77 -14.52
CA ARG A 116 20.85 -11.46 -14.04
C ARG A 116 20.19 -10.34 -14.85
N ALA A 117 19.80 -9.27 -14.17
CA ALA A 117 19.58 -7.99 -14.83
C ALA A 117 20.92 -7.49 -15.42
N LYS A 118 20.87 -6.85 -16.59
CA LYS A 118 22.00 -6.13 -17.15
C LYS A 118 22.18 -4.81 -16.38
N LEU A 119 23.34 -4.61 -15.77
CA LEU A 119 23.65 -3.40 -15.00
C LEU A 119 24.53 -2.46 -15.81
N VAL A 120 24.21 -1.18 -15.80
CA VAL A 120 25.02 -0.11 -16.39
C VAL A 120 25.19 1.02 -15.38
N PHE A 121 26.44 1.34 -15.05
CA PHE A 121 26.78 2.41 -14.12
C PHE A 121 27.09 3.71 -14.86
N LYS A 122 26.64 4.84 -14.32
CA LYS A 122 26.80 6.18 -14.88
C LYS A 122 27.18 7.18 -13.79
N GLY A 123 28.07 8.09 -14.13
CA GLY A 123 28.60 9.11 -13.24
C GLY A 123 29.89 9.71 -13.81
N ASP A 124 30.26 10.89 -13.36
CA ASP A 124 31.43 11.60 -13.89
C ASP A 124 32.73 10.95 -13.40
N GLY A 125 33.64 10.60 -14.31
CA GLY A 125 34.96 10.06 -13.92
C GLY A 125 34.91 8.68 -13.25
N LEU A 126 33.93 7.83 -13.57
CA LEU A 126 33.89 6.45 -13.05
C LEU A 126 35.11 5.63 -13.51
N PRO A 127 35.69 4.79 -12.64
CA PRO A 127 36.79 3.93 -13.04
C PRO A 127 36.30 2.86 -14.02
N ALA A 128 37.11 2.52 -15.03
CA ALA A 128 36.72 1.58 -16.08
C ALA A 128 36.39 0.16 -15.57
N GLY A 129 36.91 -0.21 -14.39
CA GLY A 129 36.63 -1.48 -13.73
C GLY A 129 35.29 -1.52 -12.97
N LEU A 130 34.63 -0.38 -12.74
CA LEU A 130 33.31 -0.32 -12.07
C LEU A 130 32.22 -0.73 -13.07
N ASN A 131 32.07 -2.04 -13.23
CA ASN A 131 31.16 -2.68 -14.18
C ASN A 131 30.36 -3.80 -13.50
N GLN A 132 29.48 -4.46 -14.25
CA GLN A 132 28.60 -5.50 -13.71
C GLN A 132 29.37 -6.65 -13.06
N GLN A 133 30.50 -7.08 -13.63
CA GLN A 133 31.29 -8.16 -13.07
C GLN A 133 31.83 -7.78 -11.68
N TRP A 134 32.42 -6.60 -11.54
CA TRP A 134 32.87 -6.08 -10.26
C TRP A 134 31.72 -6.02 -9.23
N PHE A 135 30.54 -5.54 -9.64
CA PHE A 135 29.39 -5.48 -8.75
C PHE A 135 28.96 -6.87 -8.29
N GLU A 136 28.95 -7.86 -9.19
CA GLU A 136 28.61 -9.25 -8.84
C GLU A 136 29.65 -9.89 -7.91
N GLU A 137 30.94 -9.60 -8.09
CA GLU A 137 32.02 -10.05 -7.21
C GLU A 137 31.94 -9.40 -5.82
N MET A 138 31.59 -8.10 -5.75
CA MET A 138 31.39 -7.36 -4.50
C MET A 138 30.20 -7.88 -3.69
N MET A 139 29.16 -8.42 -4.35
CA MET A 139 27.95 -9.00 -3.74
C MET A 139 28.21 -10.33 -3.02
N SER A 140 29.21 -10.35 -2.14
CA SER A 140 29.60 -11.49 -1.30
C SER A 140 28.58 -11.85 -0.21
N ALA A 141 27.70 -10.91 0.16
CA ALA A 141 26.60 -11.13 1.11
C ALA A 141 25.43 -10.19 0.82
N ASP A 142 24.21 -10.63 1.15
CA ASP A 142 23.00 -9.81 1.10
C ASP A 142 23.06 -8.71 2.18
N ALA A 143 23.03 -7.44 1.75
CA ALA A 143 23.16 -6.28 2.64
C ALA A 143 22.12 -6.27 3.78
N ARG A 144 20.89 -6.68 3.47
CA ARG A 144 19.77 -6.71 4.43
C ARG A 144 19.99 -7.79 5.49
N ALA A 145 20.40 -8.98 5.06
CA ALA A 145 20.73 -10.06 5.98
C ALA A 145 21.90 -9.71 6.90
N ALA A 146 22.95 -9.10 6.35
CA ALA A 146 24.13 -8.67 7.10
C ALA A 146 23.80 -7.55 8.10
N TYR A 147 23.02 -6.54 7.68
CA TYR A 147 22.59 -5.44 8.54
C TYR A 147 21.78 -5.95 9.73
N GLY A 148 20.73 -6.74 9.49
CA GLY A 148 19.86 -7.24 10.55
C GLY A 148 20.60 -8.13 11.58
N ALA A 149 21.67 -8.83 11.16
CA ALA A 149 22.52 -9.59 12.09
C ALA A 149 23.36 -8.68 13.00
N GLN A 150 23.89 -7.57 12.48
CA GLN A 150 24.79 -6.69 13.22
C GLN A 150 24.07 -5.57 13.98
N PHE A 151 22.92 -5.10 13.49
CA PHE A 151 22.12 -4.02 14.07
C PHE A 151 21.82 -4.24 15.56
N ARG A 152 21.39 -5.45 15.91
CA ARG A 152 21.11 -5.84 17.30
C ARG A 152 22.32 -5.66 18.22
N SER A 153 23.49 -6.10 17.78
CA SER A 153 24.74 -5.99 18.56
C SER A 153 25.16 -4.52 18.78
N ARG A 154 24.82 -3.62 17.83
CA ARG A 154 25.11 -2.19 17.98
C ARG A 154 24.28 -1.56 19.09
N TYR A 155 22.99 -1.89 19.17
CA TYR A 155 22.09 -1.44 20.24
C TYR A 155 22.35 -2.10 21.60
N GLU A 156 23.32 -3.02 21.71
CA GLU A 156 23.77 -3.58 23.00
C GLU A 156 24.96 -2.80 23.60
N ARG A 157 25.55 -1.87 22.84
CA ARG A 157 26.69 -1.07 23.31
C ARG A 157 26.24 -0.02 24.32
N LYS A 158 27.03 0.14 25.39
CA LYS A 158 26.73 1.08 26.49
C LYS A 158 26.67 2.52 26.00
N GLU A 159 27.54 2.89 25.08
CA GLU A 159 27.66 4.25 24.52
C GLU A 159 26.42 4.61 23.69
N VAL A 160 25.89 3.66 22.91
CA VAL A 160 24.65 3.82 22.14
C VAL A 160 23.46 3.97 23.07
N MET A 161 23.35 3.12 24.10
CA MET A 161 22.28 3.21 25.08
C MET A 161 22.31 4.53 25.88
N GLN A 162 23.51 5.02 26.20
CA GLN A 162 23.68 6.33 26.86
C GLN A 162 23.31 7.49 25.93
N ALA A 163 23.72 7.45 24.66
CA ALA A 163 23.35 8.48 23.68
C ALA A 163 21.84 8.51 23.45
N LEU A 164 21.20 7.34 23.32
CA LEU A 164 19.75 7.21 23.19
C LEU A 164 19.03 7.78 24.42
N ARG A 165 19.54 7.50 25.61
CA ARG A 165 19.05 8.09 26.86
C ARG A 165 19.12 9.61 26.85
N ASN A 166 20.24 10.19 26.38
CA ASN A 166 20.43 11.63 26.32
C ASN A 166 19.43 12.29 25.34
N VAL A 167 19.23 11.69 24.17
CA VAL A 167 18.23 12.13 23.17
C VAL A 167 16.83 12.11 23.79
N MET A 168 16.41 10.99 24.36
CA MET A 168 15.07 10.87 24.94
C MET A 168 14.84 11.83 26.11
N SER A 169 15.83 12.02 26.97
CA SER A 169 15.74 13.02 28.05
C SER A 169 15.55 14.43 27.50
N GLN A 170 16.26 14.79 26.41
CA GLN A 170 16.15 16.12 25.81
C GLN A 170 14.82 16.31 25.09
N ARG A 171 14.32 15.28 24.41
CA ARG A 171 13.04 15.28 23.71
C ARG A 171 11.86 15.44 24.66
N LEU A 172 11.87 14.74 25.80
CA LEU A 172 10.84 14.90 26.83
C LEU A 172 10.85 16.30 27.44
N LEU A 173 12.04 16.88 27.66
CA LEU A 173 12.16 18.24 28.17
C LEU A 173 11.65 19.29 27.16
N LEU A 174 12.08 19.19 25.89
CA LEU A 174 11.69 20.11 24.82
C LEU A 174 10.18 20.05 24.54
N SER A 175 9.60 18.85 24.46
CA SER A 175 8.16 18.67 24.26
C SER A 175 7.35 19.18 25.46
N ALA A 176 7.83 19.00 26.69
CA ALA A 176 7.18 19.56 27.88
C ALA A 176 7.25 21.09 27.89
N LEU A 177 8.36 21.69 27.44
CA LEU A 177 8.51 23.13 27.31
C LEU A 177 7.53 23.68 26.26
N ALA A 178 7.43 23.03 25.09
CA ALA A 178 6.45 23.36 24.07
C ALA A 178 5.01 23.25 24.60
N ALA A 179 4.68 22.17 25.31
CA ALA A 179 3.36 21.94 25.89
C ALA A 179 3.00 23.00 26.93
N ARG A 180 3.97 23.43 27.75
CA ARG A 180 3.79 24.52 28.73
C ARG A 180 3.43 25.82 28.03
N HIS A 181 4.18 26.21 26.98
CA HIS A 181 3.92 27.45 26.24
C HIS A 181 2.62 27.42 25.43
N GLN A 182 2.19 26.25 24.99
CA GLN A 182 0.89 26.06 24.33
C GLN A 182 -0.29 25.96 25.32
N GLY A 183 -0.03 25.96 26.63
CA GLY A 183 -1.05 25.81 27.66
C GLY A 183 -1.64 24.39 27.77
N HIS A 184 -0.99 23.38 27.19
CA HIS A 184 -1.38 21.98 27.30
C HIS A 184 -1.07 21.40 28.69
N ILE A 185 -0.05 21.94 29.36
CA ILE A 185 0.29 21.62 30.75
C ILE A 185 0.59 22.91 31.53
N ASN A 186 0.41 22.87 32.85
CA ASN A 186 0.71 23.99 33.73
C ASN A 186 2.17 23.95 34.28
N ASP A 187 2.61 25.04 34.95
CA ASP A 187 3.96 25.17 35.51
C ASP A 187 4.31 24.08 36.54
N LYS A 188 3.33 23.65 37.34
CA LYS A 188 3.51 22.58 38.33
C LYS A 188 3.76 21.25 37.62
N SER A 189 2.99 20.95 36.59
CA SER A 189 3.15 19.74 35.75
C SER A 189 4.48 19.74 35.00
N PHE A 190 4.88 20.88 34.43
CA PHE A 190 6.20 21.03 33.81
C PHE A 190 7.32 20.75 34.82
N SER A 191 7.25 21.34 36.02
CA SER A 191 8.23 21.13 37.08
C SER A 191 8.33 19.67 37.53
N ARG A 192 7.22 18.92 37.50
CA ARG A 192 7.21 17.48 37.79
C ARG A 192 7.94 16.66 36.73
N ILE A 193 7.73 16.97 35.45
CA ILE A 193 8.44 16.32 34.34
C ILE A 193 9.94 16.57 34.47
N VAL A 194 10.32 17.84 34.68
CA VAL A 194 11.71 18.25 34.93
C VAL A 194 12.29 17.47 36.11
N SER A 195 11.62 17.46 37.26
CA SER A 195 12.10 16.76 38.47
C SER A 195 12.29 15.26 38.24
N ALA A 196 11.37 14.61 37.52
CA ALA A 196 11.52 13.21 37.13
C ALA A 196 12.76 13.01 36.25
N LEU A 197 12.95 13.82 35.21
CA LEU A 197 14.10 13.72 34.31
C LEU A 197 15.45 13.98 35.00
N TYR A 198 15.49 14.85 36.01
CA TYR A 198 16.67 15.13 36.83
C TYR A 198 16.88 14.13 37.97
N GLY A 199 16.07 13.07 38.05
CA GLY A 199 16.29 11.93 38.93
C GLY A 199 15.78 12.10 40.36
N ASP A 200 14.72 12.87 40.56
CA ASP A 200 14.00 12.89 41.84
C ASP A 200 13.34 11.53 42.11
N GLN A 201 13.59 10.97 43.29
CA GLN A 201 13.04 9.68 43.71
C GLN A 201 11.54 9.73 44.07
N ALA A 202 10.90 10.90 44.09
CA ALA A 202 9.45 11.00 44.28
C ALA A 202 8.67 10.57 43.01
N TYR A 203 9.30 10.60 41.84
CA TYR A 203 8.63 10.39 40.56
C TYR A 203 8.97 9.04 39.91
N THR A 204 8.13 8.62 38.97
CA THR A 204 8.31 7.50 38.05
C THR A 204 8.02 7.92 36.62
N ILE A 205 8.62 7.18 35.68
CA ILE A 205 8.33 7.24 34.26
C ILE A 205 8.01 5.81 33.83
N ASP A 206 6.75 5.56 33.55
CA ASP A 206 6.21 4.21 33.30
C ASP A 206 5.67 4.10 31.88
N GLY A 207 5.75 2.90 31.29
CA GLY A 207 5.18 2.64 29.97
C GLY A 207 3.68 2.38 30.04
N VAL A 208 2.95 2.62 28.94
CA VAL A 208 1.53 2.31 28.82
C VAL A 208 1.33 1.09 27.93
N ARG A 209 0.40 0.19 28.28
CA ARG A 209 -0.05 -0.90 27.41
C ARG A 209 -1.57 -0.98 27.31
N LEU A 210 -2.06 -1.54 26.21
CA LEU A 210 -3.50 -1.65 25.91
C LEU A 210 -4.11 -2.98 26.36
N ILE A 211 -3.35 -4.07 26.32
CA ILE A 211 -3.79 -5.42 26.66
C ILE A 211 -2.84 -5.99 27.70
N ASP A 212 -3.37 -6.73 28.68
CA ASP A 212 -2.51 -7.43 29.63
C ASP A 212 -1.63 -8.48 28.94
N ASN A 213 -0.39 -8.62 29.42
CA ASN A 213 0.65 -9.48 28.84
C ASN A 213 1.22 -9.03 27.48
N THR A 214 0.89 -7.82 27.00
CA THR A 214 1.65 -7.18 25.91
C THR A 214 2.75 -6.28 26.48
N ARG A 215 3.71 -5.91 25.63
CA ARG A 215 4.73 -4.91 25.95
C ARG A 215 4.14 -3.51 26.03
N ALA A 216 4.91 -2.59 26.60
CA ALA A 216 4.59 -1.18 26.56
C ALA A 216 4.62 -0.68 25.11
N LEU A 217 3.72 0.26 24.82
CA LEU A 217 3.77 1.05 23.60
C LEU A 217 5.09 1.85 23.55
N GLU A 218 5.61 2.11 22.36
CA GLU A 218 6.96 2.68 22.18
C GLU A 218 7.12 4.03 22.87
N GLN A 219 6.19 4.97 22.61
CA GLN A 219 6.33 6.37 23.01
C GLN A 219 5.22 6.85 23.97
N LEU A 220 4.26 5.99 24.34
CA LEU A 220 3.25 6.34 25.34
C LEU A 220 3.79 6.06 26.74
N ILE A 221 4.12 7.13 27.45
CA ILE A 221 4.67 7.07 28.80
C ILE A 221 3.85 7.92 29.77
N LEU A 222 3.89 7.55 31.04
CA LEU A 222 3.26 8.28 32.11
C LEU A 222 4.31 8.75 33.11
N VAL A 223 4.28 10.05 33.42
CA VAL A 223 5.03 10.64 34.53
C VAL A 223 4.08 10.82 35.70
N ALA A 224 4.42 10.25 36.86
CA ALA A 224 3.59 10.31 38.06
C ALA A 224 4.44 10.41 39.32
N ARG A 225 3.84 10.86 40.42
CA ARG A 225 4.43 10.69 41.76
C ARG A 225 4.11 9.30 42.28
N ARG A 226 5.04 8.70 43.02
CA ARG A 226 4.87 7.34 43.57
C ARG A 226 3.81 7.22 44.64
N ASP A 227 3.56 8.31 45.37
CA ASP A 227 2.49 8.38 46.36
C ASP A 227 1.09 8.52 45.73
N GLY A 228 1.01 8.56 44.39
CA GLY A 228 -0.23 8.73 43.64
C GLY A 228 -0.81 10.14 43.72
N GLN A 229 -0.10 11.09 44.35
CA GLN A 229 -0.53 12.47 44.43
C GLN A 229 -0.29 13.20 43.09
N ASP A 230 -1.09 14.24 42.84
CA ASP A 230 -0.99 15.11 41.67
C ASP A 230 -1.30 14.45 40.30
N GLY A 231 -1.86 13.22 40.28
CA GLY A 231 -2.31 12.56 39.05
C GLY A 231 -1.17 12.16 38.10
N PHE A 232 -1.50 11.93 36.84
CA PHE A 232 -0.61 11.43 35.77
C PHE A 232 -0.42 12.46 34.65
N LEU A 233 0.77 12.50 34.08
CA LEU A 233 1.09 13.25 32.86
C LEU A 233 1.38 12.24 31.75
N LEU A 234 0.50 12.14 30.76
CA LEU A 234 0.66 11.27 29.61
C LEU A 234 1.44 12.01 28.53
N TYR A 235 2.59 11.46 28.15
CA TYR A 235 3.27 11.84 26.92
C TYR A 235 2.85 10.87 25.81
N ALA A 236 2.35 11.42 24.71
CA ALA A 236 1.86 10.70 23.55
C ALA A 236 2.14 11.55 22.30
N PRO A 237 3.39 11.54 21.80
CA PRO A 237 3.81 12.41 20.70
C PRO A 237 3.04 12.07 19.43
N GLY A 238 2.56 13.11 18.73
CA GLY A 238 1.80 12.95 17.48
C GLY A 238 0.48 12.21 17.66
N SER A 239 -0.09 12.21 18.87
CA SER A 239 -1.38 11.58 19.10
C SER A 239 -2.50 12.25 18.29
N PRO A 240 -3.59 11.52 17.98
CA PRO A 240 -4.73 12.08 17.25
C PRO A 240 -5.42 13.25 17.95
N GLY A 241 -5.19 13.41 19.26
CA GLY A 241 -5.70 14.53 20.04
C GLY A 241 -4.95 15.85 19.81
N GLY A 242 -3.94 15.89 18.94
CA GLY A 242 -3.24 17.11 18.53
C GLY A 242 -2.31 17.72 19.60
N GLN A 243 -1.99 16.96 20.65
CA GLN A 243 -1.09 17.38 21.73
C GLN A 243 -0.11 16.24 22.06
N ASP A 244 1.09 16.62 22.51
CA ASP A 244 2.10 15.65 22.94
C ASP A 244 1.99 15.30 24.43
N TRP A 245 1.39 16.18 25.24
CA TRP A 245 1.26 16.02 26.69
C TRP A 245 -0.17 16.24 27.17
N TYR A 246 -0.66 15.37 28.05
CA TYR A 246 -2.00 15.43 28.63
C TYR A 246 -1.96 15.31 30.16
N GLU A 247 -2.63 16.22 30.86
CA GLU A 247 -2.87 16.12 32.30
C GLU A 247 -4.08 15.20 32.59
N CYS A 248 -3.85 14.16 33.39
CA CYS A 248 -4.86 13.18 33.77
C CYS A 248 -4.92 13.04 35.29
N GLN A 249 -6.12 13.05 35.86
CA GLN A 249 -6.27 12.95 37.33
C GLN A 249 -5.92 11.57 37.88
N ASP A 250 -6.18 10.52 37.11
CA ASP A 250 -5.96 9.13 37.47
C ASP A 250 -5.73 8.27 36.20
N LEU A 251 -5.37 6.99 36.40
CA LEU A 251 -5.17 6.05 35.28
C LEU A 251 -6.46 5.79 34.49
N ARG A 252 -7.64 5.95 35.11
CA ARG A 252 -8.92 5.82 34.41
C ARG A 252 -9.10 6.93 33.38
N ARG A 253 -8.71 8.17 33.70
CA ARG A 253 -8.73 9.32 32.77
C ARG A 253 -7.74 9.14 31.62
N VAL A 254 -6.57 8.55 31.88
CA VAL A 254 -5.66 8.12 30.81
C VAL A 254 -6.36 7.12 29.88
N GLY A 255 -7.01 6.09 30.46
CA GLY A 255 -7.75 5.09 29.69
C GLY A 255 -8.93 5.67 28.89
N ILE A 256 -9.62 6.69 29.40
CA ILE A 256 -10.67 7.39 28.65
C ILE A 256 -10.06 8.17 27.49
N ARG A 257 -8.97 8.92 27.72
CA ARG A 257 -8.29 9.70 26.68
C ARG A 257 -7.79 8.83 25.53
N ILE A 258 -7.12 7.74 25.85
CA ILE A 258 -6.65 6.77 24.83
C ILE A 258 -7.85 6.09 24.16
N GLY A 259 -8.92 5.82 24.91
CA GLY A 259 -10.18 5.32 24.38
C GLY A 259 -10.82 6.24 23.34
N GLU A 260 -10.74 7.56 23.52
CA GLU A 260 -11.22 8.55 22.54
C GLU A 260 -10.50 8.42 21.18
N TRP A 261 -9.21 8.07 21.18
CA TRP A 261 -8.46 7.83 19.94
C TRP A 261 -8.91 6.57 19.21
N THR A 262 -9.59 5.64 19.88
CA THR A 262 -10.07 4.43 19.22
C THR A 262 -11.32 4.65 18.36
N ILE A 263 -11.91 5.86 18.37
CA ILE A 263 -13.14 6.20 17.65
C ILE A 263 -12.90 6.26 16.14
N ASP A 264 -11.79 6.86 15.70
CA ASP A 264 -11.44 7.00 14.29
C ASP A 264 -10.36 6.01 13.84
N ASP A 265 -10.29 5.76 12.52
CA ASP A 265 -9.27 4.87 11.95
C ASP A 265 -7.85 5.37 12.25
N LYS A 266 -7.66 6.70 12.24
CA LYS A 266 -6.35 7.33 12.47
C LYS A 266 -5.79 7.03 13.84
N GLY A 267 -6.61 7.09 14.90
CA GLY A 267 -6.14 6.80 16.25
C GLY A 267 -5.98 5.32 16.53
N ARG A 268 -6.77 4.45 15.88
CA ARG A 268 -6.50 3.00 15.89
C ARG A 268 -5.18 2.67 15.18
N ASP A 269 -4.89 3.33 14.07
CA ASP A 269 -3.64 3.18 13.34
C ASP A 269 -2.46 3.67 14.17
N TYR A 270 -2.57 4.86 14.78
CA TYR A 270 -1.56 5.40 15.70
C TYR A 270 -1.22 4.41 16.83
N LEU A 271 -2.23 3.88 17.53
CA LEU A 271 -2.03 2.93 18.62
C LEU A 271 -1.41 1.60 18.16
N THR A 272 -1.76 1.16 16.95
CA THR A 272 -1.15 -0.03 16.35
C THR A 272 0.31 0.22 15.96
N TRP A 273 0.64 1.40 15.43
CA TRP A 273 2.02 1.80 15.12
C TRP A 273 2.89 1.90 16.35
N GLN A 274 2.34 2.40 17.45
CA GLN A 274 3.01 2.46 18.75
C GLN A 274 3.21 1.07 19.37
N SER A 275 2.59 0.02 18.82
CA SER A 275 2.71 -1.34 19.33
C SER A 275 4.03 -2.00 18.90
N HIS A 276 4.61 -2.75 19.83
CA HIS A 276 5.75 -3.63 19.54
C HIS A 276 5.39 -4.62 18.43
N SER A 277 6.31 -4.88 17.48
CA SER A 277 6.02 -5.67 16.27
C SER A 277 5.39 -7.05 16.55
N VAL A 278 5.87 -7.73 17.60
CA VAL A 278 5.33 -9.03 18.07
C VAL A 278 3.88 -8.95 18.60
N ASP A 279 3.50 -7.83 19.20
CA ASP A 279 2.17 -7.67 19.83
C ASP A 279 1.17 -6.95 18.90
N ARG A 280 1.66 -6.44 17.76
CA ARG A 280 0.92 -5.58 16.82
C ARG A 280 -0.35 -6.23 16.28
N GLU A 281 -0.31 -7.52 15.93
CA GLU A 281 -1.50 -8.24 15.44
C GLU A 281 -2.59 -8.36 16.50
N ALA A 282 -2.20 -8.71 17.73
CA ALA A 282 -3.12 -8.86 18.84
C ALA A 282 -3.78 -7.51 19.18
N ILE A 283 -2.99 -6.43 19.19
CA ILE A 283 -3.47 -5.08 19.45
C ILE A 283 -4.37 -4.58 18.31
N ALA A 284 -3.97 -4.72 17.05
CA ALA A 284 -4.80 -4.34 15.90
C ALA A 284 -6.15 -5.08 15.91
N THR A 285 -6.13 -6.38 16.23
CA THR A 285 -7.33 -7.20 16.37
C THR A 285 -8.22 -6.69 17.50
N TYR A 286 -7.64 -6.38 18.66
CA TYR A 286 -8.38 -5.81 19.79
C TYR A 286 -9.01 -4.46 19.46
N LEU A 287 -8.28 -3.56 18.79
CA LEU A 287 -8.79 -2.24 18.39
C LEU A 287 -9.94 -2.35 17.38
N LYS A 288 -9.88 -3.32 16.45
CA LYS A 288 -11.01 -3.65 15.56
C LYS A 288 -12.22 -4.22 16.30
N GLN A 289 -12.02 -4.93 17.40
CA GLN A 289 -13.12 -5.40 18.25
C GLN A 289 -13.76 -4.25 19.03
N VAL A 290 -12.95 -3.32 19.54
CA VAL A 290 -13.41 -2.10 20.22
C VAL A 290 -14.23 -1.22 19.27
N GLU A 291 -13.80 -1.07 18.02
CA GLU A 291 -14.57 -0.38 16.97
C GLU A 291 -15.98 -0.98 16.80
N ARG A 292 -16.09 -2.31 16.77
CA ARG A 292 -17.39 -3.02 16.62
C ARG A 292 -18.24 -2.93 17.88
N LEU A 293 -17.62 -3.10 19.03
CA LEU A 293 -18.29 -3.17 20.32
C LEU A 293 -17.48 -2.34 21.34
N PRO A 294 -17.78 -1.03 21.46
CA PRO A 294 -17.03 -0.12 22.33
C PRO A 294 -16.97 -0.56 23.80
N SER A 295 -17.94 -1.33 24.27
CA SER A 295 -17.93 -1.93 25.62
C SER A 295 -16.81 -2.96 25.84
N THR A 296 -16.12 -3.39 24.79
CA THR A 296 -14.92 -4.26 24.87
C THR A 296 -13.69 -3.49 25.37
N TRP A 297 -13.69 -2.15 25.32
CA TRP A 297 -12.60 -1.33 25.81
C TRP A 297 -12.41 -1.49 27.32
N LYS A 298 -11.25 -2.02 27.73
CA LYS A 298 -10.91 -2.27 29.13
C LYS A 298 -10.09 -1.15 29.78
N GLY A 299 -9.80 -0.08 29.05
CA GLY A 299 -8.83 0.95 29.47
C GLY A 299 -7.40 0.55 29.17
N VAL A 300 -6.46 1.11 29.94
CA VAL A 300 -5.02 0.87 29.79
C VAL A 300 -4.41 0.45 31.12
N SER A 301 -3.26 -0.23 31.06
CA SER A 301 -2.49 -0.60 32.24
C SER A 301 -1.04 -0.13 32.14
N LEU A 302 -0.40 -0.01 33.31
CA LEU A 302 0.98 0.44 33.43
C LEU A 302 1.95 -0.74 33.26
N VAL A 303 3.05 -0.48 32.58
CA VAL A 303 4.28 -1.28 32.66
C VAL A 303 5.22 -0.53 33.59
N ALA A 304 5.12 -0.86 34.89
CA ALA A 304 5.85 -0.17 35.94
C ALA A 304 7.36 -0.35 35.79
N SER A 305 8.10 0.76 35.83
CA SER A 305 9.56 0.77 35.84
C SER A 305 10.09 0.37 37.22
N PRO A 306 11.00 -0.61 37.31
CA PRO A 306 11.68 -0.90 38.57
C PRO A 306 12.75 0.15 38.92
N PHE A 307 13.15 0.99 37.96
CA PHE A 307 14.25 1.94 38.09
C PHE A 307 13.82 3.28 38.68
N LYS A 308 14.76 3.95 39.36
CA LYS A 308 14.48 5.12 40.21
C LYS A 308 15.57 6.16 40.09
N GLY A 309 15.20 7.40 40.41
CA GLY A 309 16.12 8.52 40.49
C GLY A 309 16.94 8.68 39.21
N ALA A 310 18.28 8.69 39.32
CA ALA A 310 19.18 8.81 38.18
C ALA A 310 19.10 7.63 37.18
N GLU A 311 18.26 6.62 37.37
CA GLU A 311 18.01 5.53 36.40
C GLU A 311 16.56 5.50 35.90
N VAL A 312 15.73 6.51 36.20
CA VAL A 312 14.28 6.48 35.92
C VAL A 312 13.92 6.22 34.45
N LEU A 313 14.80 6.60 33.50
CA LEU A 313 14.60 6.39 32.07
C LEU A 313 14.99 4.98 31.59
N THR A 314 15.68 4.15 32.40
CA THR A 314 16.26 2.89 31.94
C THR A 314 15.23 1.95 31.31
N ALA A 315 14.07 1.75 31.95
CA ALA A 315 13.01 0.90 31.38
C ALA A 315 12.45 1.44 30.05
N LEU A 316 12.34 2.77 29.90
CA LEU A 316 11.92 3.39 28.65
C LEU A 316 12.95 3.16 27.54
N ILE A 317 14.24 3.34 27.83
CA ILE A 317 15.31 3.14 26.84
C ILE A 317 15.41 1.67 26.44
N GLU A 318 15.24 0.74 27.39
CA GLU A 318 15.16 -0.70 27.10
C GLU A 318 13.95 -1.03 26.22
N ASN A 319 12.80 -0.40 26.45
CA ASN A 319 11.61 -0.56 25.61
C ASN A 319 11.84 -0.04 24.19
N ILE A 320 12.41 1.16 24.03
CA ILE A 320 12.74 1.73 22.71
C ILE A 320 13.75 0.84 21.98
N ARG A 321 14.79 0.35 22.67
CA ARG A 321 15.74 -0.62 22.10
C ARG A 321 15.01 -1.87 21.62
N ALA A 322 14.18 -2.47 22.47
CA ALA A 322 13.45 -3.68 22.13
C ALA A 322 12.56 -3.45 20.91
N TRP A 323 11.88 -2.31 20.85
CA TRP A 323 11.04 -1.90 19.72
C TRP A 323 11.86 -1.75 18.43
N ARG A 324 12.96 -0.99 18.45
CA ARG A 324 13.83 -0.77 17.27
C ARG A 324 14.41 -2.07 16.73
N VAL A 325 14.89 -2.94 17.62
CA VAL A 325 15.42 -4.27 17.22
C VAL A 325 14.31 -5.15 16.65
N ALA A 326 13.15 -5.21 17.31
CA ALA A 326 12.04 -6.05 16.85
C ALA A 326 11.40 -5.53 15.56
N GLU A 327 11.44 -4.22 15.31
CA GLU A 327 11.00 -3.62 14.04
C GLU A 327 11.95 -4.02 12.91
N GLU A 328 13.26 -3.94 13.10
CA GLU A 328 14.23 -4.44 12.11
C GLU A 328 14.11 -5.96 11.91
N GLU A 329 13.99 -6.76 12.98
CA GLU A 329 13.81 -8.21 12.88
C GLU A 329 12.49 -8.59 12.20
N SER A 330 11.46 -7.73 12.25
CA SER A 330 10.23 -7.92 11.50
C SER A 330 10.39 -7.61 10.01
N ARG A 331 11.33 -6.72 9.64
CA ARG A 331 11.67 -6.40 8.25
C ARG A 331 12.61 -7.44 7.65
N THR A 332 13.52 -8.00 8.44
CA THR A 332 14.43 -9.08 8.05
C THR A 332 14.34 -10.28 9.00
N PRO A 333 13.25 -11.06 8.96
CA PRO A 333 13.03 -12.23 9.79
C PRO A 333 14.18 -13.21 9.72
N TYR A 334 14.35 -13.97 10.80
CA TYR A 334 15.46 -14.90 10.94
C TYR A 334 15.59 -15.87 9.74
N LEU A 335 14.49 -16.43 9.23
CA LEU A 335 14.54 -17.36 8.11
C LEU A 335 14.81 -16.68 6.76
N TYR A 336 14.57 -15.36 6.63
CA TYR A 336 15.08 -14.59 5.50
C TYR A 336 16.61 -14.44 5.57
N ARG A 337 17.12 -14.07 6.75
CA ARG A 337 18.56 -13.91 6.99
C ARG A 337 19.33 -15.23 6.81
N ALA A 338 18.73 -16.33 7.27
CA ALA A 338 19.29 -17.68 7.15
C ALA A 338 19.03 -18.36 5.78
N ALA A 339 18.28 -17.73 4.87
CA ALA A 339 18.06 -18.28 3.53
C ALA A 339 19.38 -18.37 2.74
N SER A 340 19.42 -19.18 1.70
CA SER A 340 20.54 -19.14 0.75
C SER A 340 20.44 -17.92 -0.17
N ASP A 341 21.55 -17.52 -0.78
CA ASP A 341 21.53 -16.41 -1.75
C ASP A 341 20.62 -16.70 -2.93
N ALA A 342 20.63 -17.93 -3.44
CA ALA A 342 19.71 -18.35 -4.51
C ALA A 342 18.23 -18.10 -4.13
N GLN A 343 17.85 -18.35 -2.87
CA GLN A 343 16.47 -18.11 -2.41
C GLN A 343 16.12 -16.63 -2.34
N ARG A 344 17.04 -15.78 -1.87
CA ARG A 344 16.86 -14.33 -1.85
C ARG A 344 16.84 -13.73 -3.24
N GLN A 345 17.72 -14.20 -4.12
CA GLN A 345 17.82 -13.77 -5.52
C GLN A 345 16.57 -14.17 -6.32
N ASN A 346 16.05 -15.38 -6.12
CA ASN A 346 14.78 -15.83 -6.71
C ASN A 346 13.62 -14.93 -6.28
N PHE A 347 13.59 -14.63 -4.99
CA PHE A 347 12.57 -13.76 -4.41
C PHE A 347 12.64 -12.34 -5.00
N ALA A 348 13.84 -11.78 -5.14
CA ALA A 348 14.06 -10.47 -5.77
C ALA A 348 13.60 -10.46 -7.24
N ARG A 349 13.99 -11.46 -8.03
CA ARG A 349 13.60 -11.59 -9.45
C ARG A 349 12.09 -11.77 -9.62
N THR A 350 11.48 -12.69 -8.87
CA THR A 350 10.03 -12.97 -8.95
C THR A 350 9.21 -11.72 -8.63
N ARG A 351 9.69 -10.87 -7.72
CA ARG A 351 9.05 -9.58 -7.40
C ARG A 351 9.21 -8.55 -8.50
N CYS A 352 10.40 -8.45 -9.11
CA CYS A 352 10.60 -7.61 -10.29
C CYS A 352 9.63 -7.99 -11.42
N GLU A 353 9.48 -9.29 -11.67
CA GLU A 353 8.52 -9.79 -12.66
C GLU A 353 7.08 -9.47 -12.27
N LEU A 354 6.70 -9.66 -11.00
CA LEU A 354 5.35 -9.33 -10.53
C LEU A 354 5.03 -7.85 -10.73
N LYS A 355 5.97 -6.97 -10.35
CA LYS A 355 5.88 -5.51 -10.56
C LYS A 355 5.66 -5.19 -12.02
N ALA A 356 6.53 -5.68 -12.91
CA ALA A 356 6.41 -5.45 -14.35
C ALA A 356 5.09 -6.00 -14.92
N LEU A 357 4.66 -7.19 -14.48
CA LEU A 357 3.41 -7.81 -14.93
C LEU A 357 2.19 -7.03 -14.48
N GLN A 358 2.19 -6.47 -13.27
CA GLN A 358 1.09 -5.64 -12.80
C GLN A 358 1.07 -4.28 -13.48
N VAL A 359 2.23 -3.68 -13.78
CA VAL A 359 2.28 -2.48 -14.62
C VAL A 359 1.65 -2.77 -15.97
N ILE A 360 1.96 -3.91 -16.59
CA ILE A 360 1.33 -4.35 -17.83
C ILE A 360 -0.15 -4.66 -17.64
N ALA A 361 -0.55 -5.30 -16.54
CA ALA A 361 -1.96 -5.60 -16.27
C ALA A 361 -2.78 -4.32 -16.08
N THR A 362 -2.22 -3.28 -15.49
CA THR A 362 -2.87 -1.97 -15.35
C THR A 362 -2.87 -1.21 -16.68
N ARG A 363 -1.75 -1.24 -17.43
CA ARG A 363 -1.59 -0.52 -18.72
C ARG A 363 -2.37 -1.16 -19.87
N GLU A 364 -2.27 -2.47 -20.00
CA GLU A 364 -2.81 -3.27 -21.10
C GLU A 364 -4.05 -4.06 -20.68
N GLY A 365 -4.18 -4.42 -19.40
CA GLY A 365 -5.14 -5.42 -18.91
C GLY A 365 -6.49 -4.89 -18.44
N GLY A 366 -6.64 -3.57 -18.28
CA GLY A 366 -7.95 -2.94 -18.10
C GLY A 366 -8.85 -3.21 -19.30
N PHE A 367 -10.11 -3.56 -19.06
CA PHE A 367 -11.15 -3.44 -20.10
C PHE A 367 -11.72 -2.02 -20.06
N ILE A 368 -12.21 -1.52 -21.19
CA ILE A 368 -12.69 -0.13 -21.33
C ILE A 368 -13.73 0.15 -20.24
N PRO A 369 -13.61 1.21 -19.41
CA PRO A 369 -14.63 1.54 -18.43
C PRO A 369 -15.99 1.76 -19.10
N TYR A 370 -17.08 1.39 -18.45
CA TYR A 370 -18.39 1.44 -19.09
C TYR A 370 -18.80 2.85 -19.53
N ASP A 371 -18.61 3.87 -18.69
CA ASP A 371 -18.85 5.26 -19.09
C ASP A 371 -18.06 5.66 -20.33
N THR A 372 -16.81 5.22 -20.41
CA THR A 372 -15.93 5.49 -21.54
C THR A 372 -16.43 4.80 -22.80
N PHE A 373 -16.87 3.54 -22.68
CA PHE A 373 -17.51 2.82 -23.77
C PHE A 373 -18.81 3.53 -24.22
N CYS A 374 -19.65 3.96 -23.28
CA CYS A 374 -20.86 4.72 -23.54
C CYS A 374 -20.54 6.03 -24.26
N PHE A 375 -19.55 6.78 -23.75
CA PHE A 375 -19.06 8.01 -24.35
C PHE A 375 -18.65 7.79 -25.81
N ASP A 376 -17.79 6.81 -26.08
CA ASP A 376 -17.32 6.53 -27.44
C ASP A 376 -18.44 6.04 -28.35
N LEU A 377 -19.33 5.18 -27.83
CA LEU A 377 -20.49 4.66 -28.56
C LEU A 377 -21.43 5.80 -28.98
N ILE A 378 -21.72 6.73 -28.08
CA ILE A 378 -22.59 7.89 -28.33
C ILE A 378 -21.90 8.86 -29.27
N LYS A 379 -20.63 9.16 -29.02
CA LYS A 379 -19.84 10.06 -29.85
C LYS A 379 -19.81 9.56 -31.30
N GLN A 380 -19.46 8.28 -31.50
CA GLN A 380 -19.45 7.65 -32.81
C GLN A 380 -20.84 7.73 -33.46
N ARG A 381 -21.90 7.52 -32.68
CA ARG A 381 -23.28 7.58 -33.20
C ARG A 381 -23.67 8.98 -33.64
N ILE A 382 -23.32 10.02 -32.88
CA ILE A 382 -23.60 11.41 -33.23
C ILE A 382 -22.78 11.81 -34.45
N GLU A 383 -21.47 11.58 -34.43
CA GLU A 383 -20.57 11.94 -35.54
C GLU A 383 -21.00 11.25 -36.84
N GLN A 384 -21.48 10.00 -36.76
CA GLN A 384 -22.10 9.30 -37.90
C GLN A 384 -23.35 10.01 -38.41
N VAL A 385 -24.30 10.34 -37.53
CA VAL A 385 -25.56 11.00 -37.94
C VAL A 385 -25.32 12.41 -38.49
N LEU A 386 -24.35 13.14 -37.95
CA LEU A 386 -23.95 14.44 -38.48
C LEU A 386 -23.33 14.29 -39.87
N ALA A 387 -22.42 13.32 -40.03
CA ALA A 387 -21.81 13.04 -41.33
C ALA A 387 -22.85 12.64 -42.38
N ASP A 388 -23.80 11.76 -42.03
CA ASP A 388 -24.92 11.36 -42.90
C ASP A 388 -25.81 12.55 -43.31
N ARG A 389 -25.85 13.61 -42.50
CA ARG A 389 -26.59 14.86 -42.73
C ARG A 389 -25.72 15.99 -43.31
N GLY A 390 -24.48 15.69 -43.70
CA GLY A 390 -23.54 16.62 -44.32
C GLY A 390 -22.87 17.62 -43.38
N GLU A 391 -22.88 17.38 -42.06
CA GLU A 391 -22.20 18.19 -41.05
C GLU A 391 -21.02 17.39 -40.46
N GLN A 392 -19.80 17.93 -40.54
CA GLN A 392 -18.65 17.35 -39.82
C GLN A 392 -18.34 18.20 -38.61
N ALA A 393 -18.62 17.66 -37.43
CA ALA A 393 -18.29 18.29 -36.15
C ALA A 393 -17.59 17.26 -35.26
N THR A 394 -16.60 17.72 -34.49
CA THR A 394 -16.03 16.90 -33.41
C THR A 394 -16.94 17.01 -32.21
N VAL A 395 -17.42 15.88 -31.73
CA VAL A 395 -18.44 15.84 -30.67
C VAL A 395 -17.81 15.42 -29.34
N ASN A 396 -18.20 16.10 -28.27
CA ASN A 396 -17.96 15.70 -26.90
C ASN A 396 -19.31 15.53 -26.18
N PRO A 397 -19.81 14.28 -26.03
CA PRO A 397 -21.09 13.99 -25.36
C PRO A 397 -21.22 14.55 -23.94
N ASP A 398 -20.13 14.70 -23.18
CA ASP A 398 -20.18 15.26 -21.82
C ASP A 398 -20.48 16.76 -21.79
N ARG A 399 -20.32 17.44 -22.94
CA ARG A 399 -20.63 18.87 -23.11
C ARG A 399 -21.99 19.09 -23.78
N ILE A 400 -22.79 18.04 -23.91
CA ILE A 400 -24.18 18.08 -24.37
C ILE A 400 -25.06 17.80 -23.17
N PHE A 401 -25.76 18.82 -22.67
CA PHE A 401 -26.66 18.68 -21.53
C PHE A 401 -28.08 18.39 -22.02
N VAL A 402 -28.63 17.25 -21.64
CA VAL A 402 -29.99 16.83 -21.98
C VAL A 402 -30.90 17.11 -20.80
N SER A 403 -31.94 17.91 -21.02
CA SER A 403 -33.00 18.12 -20.04
C SER A 403 -34.25 17.36 -20.48
N VAL A 404 -34.60 16.32 -19.75
CA VAL A 404 -35.78 15.49 -20.03
C VAL A 404 -37.05 16.18 -19.54
N ASN A 405 -36.97 16.83 -18.37
CA ASN A 405 -38.03 17.66 -17.79
C ASN A 405 -37.38 18.78 -16.93
N PRO A 406 -38.15 19.72 -16.32
CA PRO A 406 -37.58 20.83 -15.55
C PRO A 406 -36.75 20.42 -14.32
N GLN A 407 -36.93 19.20 -13.80
CA GLN A 407 -36.26 18.67 -12.61
C GLN A 407 -35.18 17.63 -12.94
N LEU A 408 -35.15 17.10 -14.16
CA LEU A 408 -34.27 16.04 -14.60
C LEU A 408 -33.46 16.48 -15.80
N GLY A 409 -32.17 16.76 -15.57
CA GLY A 409 -31.19 17.02 -16.60
C GLY A 409 -29.83 16.44 -16.22
N MET A 410 -29.10 15.99 -17.23
CA MET A 410 -27.80 15.34 -17.08
C MET A 410 -27.01 15.47 -18.37
N THR A 411 -25.72 15.13 -18.35
CA THR A 411 -24.94 15.07 -19.60
C THR A 411 -25.45 13.93 -20.49
N LEU A 412 -25.19 13.99 -21.79
CA LEU A 412 -25.64 12.97 -22.71
C LEU A 412 -24.99 11.61 -22.42
N THR A 413 -23.74 11.60 -21.97
CA THR A 413 -23.08 10.36 -21.52
C THR A 413 -23.79 9.75 -20.31
N GLU A 414 -24.12 10.57 -19.30
CA GLU A 414 -24.82 10.12 -18.10
C GLU A 414 -26.22 9.61 -18.42
N LEU A 415 -26.95 10.30 -19.30
CA LEU A 415 -28.28 9.87 -19.77
C LEU A 415 -28.25 8.47 -20.35
N ILE A 416 -27.27 8.19 -21.20
CA ILE A 416 -27.17 6.92 -21.89
C ILE A 416 -26.56 5.84 -20.99
N SER A 417 -25.56 6.16 -20.18
CA SER A 417 -24.93 5.19 -19.28
C SER A 417 -25.88 4.73 -18.16
N THR A 418 -26.79 5.60 -17.72
CA THR A 418 -27.88 5.25 -16.78
C THR A 418 -29.09 4.60 -17.46
N GLU A 419 -29.04 4.40 -18.79
CA GLU A 419 -30.15 3.92 -19.61
C GLU A 419 -31.47 4.68 -19.37
N THR A 420 -31.38 5.99 -19.13
CA THR A 420 -32.54 6.85 -18.88
C THR A 420 -33.35 7.03 -20.16
N HIS A 421 -34.51 6.36 -20.24
CA HIS A 421 -35.40 6.42 -21.40
C HIS A 421 -36.32 7.65 -21.38
N PHE A 422 -36.49 8.29 -22.54
CA PHE A 422 -37.48 9.36 -22.71
C PHE A 422 -38.05 9.42 -24.14
N TYR A 423 -39.13 10.18 -24.31
CA TYR A 423 -39.86 10.32 -25.58
C TYR A 423 -39.84 11.77 -26.08
N ALA A 424 -39.81 11.94 -27.40
CA ALA A 424 -39.87 13.24 -28.06
C ALA A 424 -40.71 13.11 -29.33
N ASP A 425 -41.96 13.59 -29.30
CA ASP A 425 -42.95 13.31 -30.34
C ASP A 425 -43.17 14.48 -31.32
N GLN A 426 -42.67 15.68 -30.99
CA GLN A 426 -42.86 16.91 -31.78
C GLN A 426 -41.55 17.68 -31.98
N LYS A 427 -41.52 18.57 -32.98
CA LYS A 427 -40.40 19.48 -33.23
C LYS A 427 -40.37 20.51 -32.09
N GLN A 428 -39.34 20.45 -31.26
CA GLN A 428 -39.27 21.18 -29.99
C GLN A 428 -39.02 22.68 -30.20
N THR A 429 -39.61 23.49 -29.32
CA THR A 429 -39.34 24.93 -29.16
C THR A 429 -38.29 25.14 -28.06
N PRO A 430 -37.63 26.31 -27.98
CA PRO A 430 -36.62 26.57 -26.94
C PRO A 430 -37.13 26.41 -25.49
N TRP A 431 -38.45 26.46 -25.30
CA TRP A 431 -39.15 26.44 -24.02
C TRP A 431 -39.81 25.10 -23.69
N SER A 432 -39.71 24.10 -24.57
CA SER A 432 -40.35 22.80 -24.39
C SER A 432 -39.33 21.72 -24.06
N TYR A 433 -39.78 20.73 -23.28
CA TYR A 433 -39.01 19.55 -22.90
C TYR A 433 -39.54 18.32 -23.67
N PRO A 434 -38.70 17.31 -23.93
CA PRO A 434 -37.25 17.26 -23.71
C PRO A 434 -36.46 18.17 -24.67
N ARG A 435 -35.27 18.63 -24.26
CA ARG A 435 -34.33 19.43 -25.07
C ARG A 435 -32.88 19.10 -24.75
N PHE A 436 -31.96 19.54 -25.61
CA PHE A 436 -30.54 19.54 -25.29
C PHE A 436 -29.91 20.91 -25.51
N THR A 437 -28.86 21.20 -24.77
CA THR A 437 -28.03 22.41 -24.92
C THR A 437 -26.56 22.02 -25.02
N LEU A 438 -25.78 22.82 -25.74
CA LEU A 438 -24.34 22.66 -25.86
C LEU A 438 -23.65 23.60 -24.87
N GLU A 439 -22.58 23.15 -24.23
CA GLU A 439 -21.71 24.06 -23.48
C GLU A 439 -20.97 25.04 -24.39
N HIS A 440 -20.49 26.15 -23.81
CA HIS A 440 -19.94 27.28 -24.56
C HIS A 440 -18.65 26.92 -25.34
N ASP A 441 -17.91 25.91 -24.89
CA ASP A 441 -16.68 25.40 -25.49
C ASP A 441 -16.91 24.21 -26.46
N HIS A 442 -18.15 23.76 -26.62
CA HIS A 442 -18.50 22.69 -27.55
C HIS A 442 -18.66 23.23 -28.98
N SER A 443 -18.19 22.46 -29.98
CA SER A 443 -18.38 22.82 -31.38
C SER A 443 -19.88 22.92 -31.72
N PRO A 444 -20.34 23.92 -32.48
CA PRO A 444 -21.75 24.04 -32.81
C PRO A 444 -22.23 22.82 -33.61
N ILE A 445 -23.40 22.30 -33.23
CA ILE A 445 -24.09 21.21 -33.94
C ILE A 445 -25.46 21.71 -34.37
N SER A 446 -25.75 21.69 -35.67
CA SER A 446 -26.99 22.23 -36.24
C SER A 446 -27.94 21.15 -36.78
N LYS A 447 -27.43 19.94 -37.05
CA LYS A 447 -28.16 18.83 -37.67
C LYS A 447 -28.55 17.72 -36.69
N LEU A 448 -28.27 17.85 -35.39
CA LEU A 448 -28.73 16.90 -34.36
C LEU A 448 -30.09 17.33 -33.79
N ASP A 449 -31.05 16.41 -33.73
CA ASP A 449 -32.38 16.66 -33.15
C ASP A 449 -32.54 15.86 -31.86
N ILE A 450 -33.24 16.41 -30.86
CA ILE A 450 -33.52 15.72 -29.60
C ILE A 450 -34.31 14.41 -29.81
N ARG A 451 -35.04 14.28 -30.93
CA ARG A 451 -35.69 13.02 -31.35
C ARG A 451 -34.69 11.92 -31.66
N ASP A 452 -33.50 12.26 -32.17
CA ASP A 452 -32.42 11.30 -32.38
C ASP A 452 -31.95 10.75 -31.03
N ILE A 453 -31.71 11.65 -30.05
CA ILE A 453 -31.32 11.29 -28.69
C ILE A 453 -32.42 10.48 -27.99
N ALA A 454 -33.69 10.87 -28.12
CA ALA A 454 -34.83 10.13 -27.57
C ALA A 454 -34.94 8.73 -28.20
N GLY A 455 -34.66 8.60 -29.49
CA GLY A 455 -34.56 7.32 -30.19
C GLY A 455 -33.44 6.45 -29.63
N TRP A 456 -32.22 7.00 -29.47
CA TRP A 456 -31.07 6.27 -28.95
C TRP A 456 -31.22 5.90 -27.48
N SER A 457 -31.85 6.74 -26.66
CA SER A 457 -32.12 6.43 -25.26
C SER A 457 -32.81 5.07 -25.09
N ARG A 458 -33.64 4.67 -26.07
CA ARG A 458 -34.41 3.41 -26.06
C ARG A 458 -33.78 2.28 -26.89
N THR A 459 -32.93 2.60 -27.86
CA THR A 459 -32.47 1.65 -28.90
C THR A 459 -30.97 1.38 -28.87
N LEU A 460 -30.17 2.25 -28.25
CA LEU A 460 -28.71 2.12 -28.27
C LEU A 460 -28.22 0.95 -27.40
N ARG A 461 -28.96 0.63 -26.31
CA ARG A 461 -28.72 -0.48 -25.38
C ARG A 461 -27.23 -0.66 -25.03
N PRO A 462 -26.60 0.36 -24.42
CA PRO A 462 -25.16 0.35 -24.15
C PRO A 462 -24.73 -0.82 -23.27
N GLY A 463 -25.54 -1.26 -22.30
CA GLY A 463 -25.25 -2.43 -21.48
C GLY A 463 -25.09 -3.72 -22.30
N GLU A 464 -26.03 -3.99 -23.21
CA GLU A 464 -25.98 -5.16 -24.10
C GLU A 464 -24.76 -5.13 -25.03
N LYS A 465 -24.48 -3.98 -25.63
CA LYS A 465 -23.32 -3.80 -26.52
C LYS A 465 -22.00 -3.93 -25.78
N TYR A 466 -21.95 -3.49 -24.53
CA TYR A 466 -20.78 -3.66 -23.68
C TYR A 466 -20.55 -5.13 -23.33
N ILE A 467 -21.61 -5.87 -22.98
CA ILE A 467 -21.54 -7.32 -22.77
C ILE A 467 -21.08 -8.04 -24.05
N GLU A 468 -21.58 -7.63 -25.21
CA GLU A 468 -21.15 -8.18 -26.50
C GLU A 468 -19.66 -7.93 -26.76
N MET A 469 -19.15 -6.74 -26.45
CA MET A 469 -17.71 -6.43 -26.49
C MET A 469 -16.91 -7.33 -25.54
N LEU A 470 -17.34 -7.48 -24.28
CA LEU A 470 -16.68 -8.37 -23.32
C LEU A 470 -16.65 -9.81 -23.82
N ARG A 471 -17.73 -10.29 -24.45
CA ARG A 471 -17.79 -11.66 -25.00
C ARG A 471 -16.88 -11.82 -26.23
N SER A 472 -16.99 -10.92 -27.20
CA SER A 472 -16.30 -11.01 -28.51
C SER A 472 -14.80 -10.75 -28.43
N THR A 473 -14.36 -9.89 -27.51
CA THR A 473 -12.95 -9.53 -27.31
C THR A 473 -12.32 -10.33 -26.17
N HIS A 474 -12.95 -10.36 -24.99
CA HIS A 474 -12.32 -10.86 -23.76
C HIS A 474 -12.59 -12.34 -23.47
N LEU A 475 -13.79 -12.85 -23.75
CA LEU A 475 -14.10 -14.29 -23.59
C LEU A 475 -13.77 -15.12 -24.83
N ASN A 476 -13.65 -14.50 -26.00
CA ASN A 476 -13.19 -15.17 -27.20
C ASN A 476 -11.71 -15.56 -27.06
N ARG A 477 -11.43 -16.88 -27.09
CA ARG A 477 -10.06 -17.41 -26.95
C ARG A 477 -9.17 -17.12 -28.15
N SER A 478 -9.78 -16.90 -29.32
CA SER A 478 -9.07 -16.62 -30.57
C SER A 478 -8.77 -15.13 -30.76
N HIS A 479 -9.36 -14.24 -29.95
CA HIS A 479 -9.10 -12.81 -30.06
C HIS A 479 -7.71 -12.48 -29.46
N PRO A 480 -6.78 -11.86 -30.21
CA PRO A 480 -5.41 -11.63 -29.75
C PRO A 480 -5.32 -10.83 -28.45
N GLU A 481 -6.18 -9.81 -28.28
CA GLU A 481 -6.21 -8.98 -27.08
C GLU A 481 -6.65 -9.78 -25.85
N GLY A 482 -7.75 -10.53 -25.94
CA GLY A 482 -8.22 -11.38 -24.85
C GLY A 482 -7.22 -12.48 -24.51
N ALA A 483 -6.55 -13.05 -25.51
CA ALA A 483 -5.49 -14.04 -25.29
C ALA A 483 -4.32 -13.47 -24.47
N LEU A 484 -3.79 -12.30 -24.86
CA LEU A 484 -2.72 -11.63 -24.10
C LEU A 484 -3.15 -11.32 -22.66
N LYS A 485 -4.37 -10.78 -22.48
CA LYS A 485 -4.92 -10.43 -21.15
C LYS A 485 -5.03 -11.64 -20.23
N ARG A 486 -5.50 -12.80 -20.73
CA ARG A 486 -5.53 -14.06 -19.96
C ARG A 486 -4.14 -14.48 -19.51
N MET A 487 -3.15 -14.41 -20.41
CA MET A 487 -1.79 -14.82 -20.11
C MET A 487 -1.14 -13.90 -19.08
N VAL A 488 -1.29 -12.57 -19.22
CA VAL A 488 -0.81 -11.62 -18.20
C VAL A 488 -1.48 -11.88 -16.86
N HIS A 489 -2.81 -12.07 -16.83
CA HIS A 489 -3.56 -12.35 -15.61
C HIS A 489 -3.11 -13.66 -14.91
N GLN A 490 -2.87 -14.72 -15.68
CA GLN A 490 -2.31 -15.98 -15.20
C GLN A 490 -0.95 -15.76 -14.56
N GLU A 491 -0.05 -15.06 -15.26
CA GLU A 491 1.33 -14.88 -14.81
C GLU A 491 1.40 -13.95 -13.58
N VAL A 492 0.55 -12.93 -13.48
CA VAL A 492 0.38 -12.12 -12.26
C VAL A 492 0.03 -13.01 -11.07
N HIS A 493 -1.00 -13.85 -11.18
CA HIS A 493 -1.40 -14.75 -10.09
C HIS A 493 -0.27 -15.71 -9.72
N ARG A 494 0.41 -16.32 -10.70
CA ARG A 494 1.53 -17.23 -10.41
C ARG A 494 2.66 -16.54 -9.67
N ARG A 495 3.09 -15.34 -10.09
CA ARG A 495 4.19 -14.62 -9.39
C ARG A 495 3.72 -14.18 -8.01
N GLN A 496 2.49 -13.71 -7.86
CA GLN A 496 1.94 -13.32 -6.55
C GLN A 496 1.86 -14.52 -5.59
N MET A 497 1.42 -15.69 -6.05
CA MET A 497 1.43 -16.93 -5.28
C MET A 497 2.85 -17.31 -4.85
N LYS A 498 3.83 -17.29 -5.77
CA LYS A 498 5.25 -17.58 -5.45
C LYS A 498 5.80 -16.62 -4.39
N VAL A 499 5.53 -15.33 -4.54
CA VAL A 499 5.90 -14.29 -3.54
C VAL A 499 5.27 -14.60 -2.19
N GLY A 500 3.97 -14.90 -2.14
CA GLY A 500 3.27 -15.23 -0.90
C GLY A 500 3.85 -16.45 -0.18
N VAL A 501 4.20 -17.50 -0.92
CA VAL A 501 4.86 -18.70 -0.35
C VAL A 501 6.24 -18.36 0.23
N MET A 502 7.05 -17.60 -0.49
CA MET A 502 8.38 -17.19 0.00
C MET A 502 8.28 -16.29 1.23
N GLN A 503 7.33 -15.34 1.25
CA GLN A 503 7.09 -14.48 2.41
C GLN A 503 6.69 -15.28 3.66
N GLU A 504 5.72 -16.20 3.54
CA GLU A 504 5.30 -17.01 4.68
C GLU A 504 6.39 -17.97 5.16
N ARG A 505 7.24 -18.47 4.25
CA ARG A 505 8.44 -19.23 4.62
C ARG A 505 9.46 -18.37 5.37
N PHE A 506 9.77 -17.17 4.87
CA PHE A 506 10.68 -16.25 5.54
C PHE A 506 10.18 -15.81 6.92
N ASN A 507 8.86 -15.70 7.09
CA ASN A 507 8.21 -15.43 8.37
C ASN A 507 8.11 -16.66 9.31
N GLY A 508 8.55 -17.84 8.89
CA GLY A 508 8.47 -19.07 9.68
C GLY A 508 7.07 -19.65 9.84
N ARG A 509 6.13 -19.20 9.01
CA ARG A 509 4.74 -19.70 8.97
C ARG A 509 4.55 -20.89 8.02
N LEU A 510 5.53 -21.14 7.16
CA LEU A 510 5.62 -22.36 6.34
C LEU A 510 6.91 -23.11 6.64
N THR A 511 6.80 -24.43 6.78
CA THR A 511 7.94 -25.33 6.78
C THR A 511 8.59 -25.41 5.40
N ALA A 512 9.82 -25.90 5.33
CA ALA A 512 10.52 -26.10 4.07
C ALA A 512 9.80 -27.09 3.14
N GLU A 513 9.13 -28.11 3.69
CA GLU A 513 8.38 -29.11 2.92
C GLU A 513 7.09 -28.52 2.34
N GLN A 514 6.28 -27.83 3.17
CA GLN A 514 5.08 -27.12 2.71
C GLN A 514 5.41 -26.10 1.62
N SER A 515 6.46 -25.30 1.82
CA SER A 515 6.87 -24.29 0.83
C SER A 515 7.31 -24.92 -0.49
N ARG A 516 8.05 -26.04 -0.45
CA ARG A 516 8.47 -26.76 -1.67
C ARG A 516 7.27 -27.29 -2.43
N GLU A 517 6.34 -27.95 -1.74
CA GLU A 517 5.16 -28.53 -2.35
C GLU A 517 4.23 -27.47 -2.96
N LEU A 518 4.03 -26.34 -2.26
CA LEU A 518 3.30 -25.20 -2.80
C LEU A 518 3.92 -24.66 -4.09
N MET A 519 5.25 -24.50 -4.12
CA MET A 519 5.96 -24.05 -5.32
C MET A 519 5.76 -25.02 -6.47
N THR A 520 5.84 -26.33 -6.24
CA THR A 520 5.59 -27.36 -7.27
C THR A 520 4.17 -27.25 -7.83
N VAL A 521 3.16 -27.06 -6.97
CA VAL A 521 1.77 -26.88 -7.43
C VAL A 521 1.61 -25.60 -8.25
N ILE A 522 2.20 -24.48 -7.81
CA ILE A 522 2.13 -23.19 -8.52
C ILE A 522 2.86 -23.25 -9.88
N GLU A 523 3.95 -23.99 -9.96
CA GLU A 523 4.68 -24.20 -11.21
C GLU A 523 3.85 -25.00 -12.21
N ALA A 524 3.14 -26.04 -11.76
CA ALA A 524 2.25 -26.83 -12.60
C ALA A 524 1.10 -26.00 -13.23
N LEU A 525 0.67 -24.89 -12.58
CA LEU A 525 -0.35 -23.97 -13.10
C LEU A 525 0.08 -23.15 -14.33
N GLU A 526 1.32 -23.30 -14.81
CA GLU A 526 1.75 -22.73 -16.09
C GLU A 526 1.00 -23.32 -17.28
N LYS A 527 0.74 -24.62 -17.21
CA LYS A 527 0.24 -25.42 -18.32
C LYS A 527 -1.18 -25.86 -18.01
N ILE A 528 -1.95 -26.05 -19.08
CA ILE A 528 -3.27 -26.66 -18.98
C ILE A 528 -3.09 -28.12 -18.57
N ASP A 529 -3.70 -28.52 -17.46
CA ASP A 529 -3.71 -29.91 -17.03
C ASP A 529 -4.63 -30.74 -17.93
N THR A 530 -4.05 -31.66 -18.71
CA THR A 530 -4.75 -32.51 -19.68
C THR A 530 -5.14 -33.89 -19.12
N ARG A 531 -4.89 -34.18 -17.85
CA ARG A 531 -5.24 -35.48 -17.25
C ARG A 531 -6.75 -35.78 -17.38
N SER A 532 -7.08 -37.04 -17.65
CA SER A 532 -8.47 -37.47 -17.89
C SER A 532 -9.31 -37.33 -16.62
N MET A 533 -10.49 -36.74 -16.76
CA MET A 533 -11.53 -36.75 -15.72
C MET A 533 -12.35 -38.03 -15.93
N SER A 534 -11.96 -39.11 -15.27
CA SER A 534 -12.80 -40.30 -15.22
C SER A 534 -12.93 -40.78 -13.77
N PRO A 535 -14.16 -40.82 -13.21
CA PRO A 535 -15.46 -40.42 -13.78
C PRO A 535 -15.73 -38.89 -13.71
N ILE A 536 -16.79 -38.44 -14.38
CA ILE A 536 -17.35 -37.08 -14.25
C ILE A 536 -17.70 -36.82 -12.78
N GLY A 537 -17.21 -35.72 -12.21
CA GLY A 537 -17.40 -35.40 -10.79
C GLY A 537 -16.20 -35.76 -9.93
N GLU A 538 -15.06 -35.08 -10.08
CA GLU A 538 -13.87 -35.33 -9.25
C GLU A 538 -14.10 -34.76 -7.84
N TYR A 539 -14.19 -35.63 -6.83
CA TYR A 539 -14.18 -35.17 -5.44
C TYR A 539 -12.77 -34.72 -5.04
N PRO A 540 -12.61 -33.62 -4.28
CA PRO A 540 -11.31 -33.22 -3.74
C PRO A 540 -10.60 -34.32 -2.93
N SER A 541 -11.36 -35.22 -2.30
CA SER A 541 -10.83 -36.38 -1.58
C SER A 541 -10.26 -37.49 -2.48
N GLU A 542 -10.64 -37.53 -3.76
CA GLU A 542 -10.14 -38.49 -4.75
C GLU A 542 -8.81 -38.03 -5.39
N VAL A 543 -8.48 -36.75 -5.25
CA VAL A 543 -7.23 -36.16 -5.75
C VAL A 543 -6.09 -36.54 -4.81
N ARG A 544 -5.37 -37.62 -5.14
CA ARG A 544 -4.27 -38.19 -4.32
C ARG A 544 -2.91 -37.52 -4.52
N TYR A 545 -2.89 -36.34 -5.13
CA TYR A 545 -1.69 -35.55 -5.37
C TYR A 545 -2.01 -34.08 -5.06
N SER A 546 -0.97 -33.27 -4.86
CA SER A 546 -1.15 -31.86 -4.53
C SER A 546 -1.74 -31.06 -5.70
N ALA A 547 -2.79 -30.28 -5.43
CA ALA A 547 -3.55 -29.58 -6.47
C ALA A 547 -4.19 -28.29 -5.95
N THR A 548 -4.57 -27.43 -6.88
CA THR A 548 -5.26 -26.16 -6.61
C THR A 548 -6.75 -26.29 -6.93
N PHE A 549 -7.61 -25.71 -6.09
CA PHE A 549 -9.06 -25.70 -6.24
C PHE A 549 -9.61 -24.26 -6.17
N LYS A 550 -10.65 -23.96 -6.96
CA LYS A 550 -11.39 -22.70 -6.87
C LYS A 550 -12.16 -22.63 -5.55
N PHE A 551 -12.06 -21.50 -4.85
CA PHE A 551 -12.72 -21.31 -3.57
C PHE A 551 -14.19 -20.94 -3.74
N HIS A 552 -15.06 -21.54 -2.92
CA HIS A 552 -16.50 -21.30 -2.96
C HIS A 552 -17.06 -21.10 -1.55
N LEU A 553 -18.04 -20.20 -1.43
CA LEU A 553 -18.84 -20.01 -0.22
C LEU A 553 -20.30 -20.32 -0.53
N ARG A 554 -20.87 -21.33 0.14
CA ARG A 554 -22.26 -21.79 -0.12
C ARG A 554 -22.56 -21.91 -1.62
N ASP A 555 -21.68 -22.62 -2.33
CA ASP A 555 -21.79 -22.90 -3.76
C ASP A 555 -21.54 -21.69 -4.68
N LYS A 556 -21.14 -20.54 -4.13
CA LYS A 556 -20.85 -19.32 -4.89
C LYS A 556 -19.34 -19.16 -5.06
N LEU A 557 -18.90 -19.04 -6.31
CA LEU A 557 -17.49 -18.84 -6.64
C LEU A 557 -17.01 -17.51 -6.07
N VAL A 558 -15.92 -17.55 -5.31
CA VAL A 558 -15.19 -16.36 -4.89
C VAL A 558 -14.06 -16.13 -5.89
N VAL A 559 -14.22 -15.13 -6.75
CA VAL A 559 -13.29 -14.88 -7.86
C VAL A 559 -11.90 -14.52 -7.34
N GLY A 560 -10.87 -15.15 -7.91
CA GLY A 560 -9.46 -14.90 -7.59
C GLY A 560 -8.95 -15.58 -6.30
N VAL A 561 -9.81 -16.30 -5.57
CA VAL A 561 -9.44 -17.00 -4.33
C VAL A 561 -9.31 -18.50 -4.60
N TYR A 562 -8.23 -19.10 -4.12
CA TYR A 562 -7.93 -20.52 -4.36
C TYR A 562 -7.54 -21.24 -3.07
N VAL A 563 -7.72 -22.57 -3.08
CA VAL A 563 -7.22 -23.46 -2.03
C VAL A 563 -6.20 -24.41 -2.64
N PHE A 564 -5.00 -24.40 -2.08
CA PHE A 564 -4.00 -25.43 -2.32
C PHE A 564 -4.25 -26.59 -1.37
N ARG A 565 -4.52 -27.77 -1.91
CA ARG A 565 -4.59 -29.02 -1.16
C ARG A 565 -3.30 -29.78 -1.41
N LEU A 566 -2.47 -29.90 -0.39
CA LEU A 566 -1.15 -30.51 -0.46
C LEU A 566 -1.21 -31.93 0.10
N VAL A 567 -0.56 -32.87 -0.56
CA VAL A 567 -0.38 -34.26 -0.09
C VAL A 567 1.07 -34.43 0.34
N ILE A 568 1.33 -34.24 1.65
CA ILE A 568 2.68 -34.22 2.23
C ILE A 568 2.81 -35.39 3.20
N GLY A 569 3.75 -36.31 2.96
CA GLY A 569 3.98 -37.47 3.84
C GLY A 569 2.73 -38.33 4.08
N GLY A 570 1.80 -38.40 3.11
CA GLY A 570 0.52 -39.10 3.23
C GLY A 570 -0.55 -38.36 4.02
N ARG A 571 -0.29 -37.13 4.48
CA ARG A 571 -1.26 -36.23 5.13
C ARG A 571 -1.74 -35.17 4.15
N ILE A 572 -2.95 -34.68 4.41
CA ILE A 572 -3.56 -33.61 3.63
C ILE A 572 -3.48 -32.33 4.43
N GLU A 573 -2.87 -31.31 3.84
CA GLU A 573 -2.82 -29.96 4.38
C GLU A 573 -3.41 -28.99 3.37
N GLU A 574 -4.23 -28.04 3.84
CA GLU A 574 -4.93 -27.09 2.98
C GLU A 574 -4.49 -25.66 3.29
N PHE A 575 -4.19 -24.91 2.25
CA PHE A 575 -3.79 -23.50 2.33
C PHE A 575 -4.70 -22.66 1.45
N LEU A 576 -5.22 -21.58 2.02
CA LEU A 576 -6.02 -20.58 1.32
C LEU A 576 -5.11 -19.49 0.75
N TYR A 577 -5.25 -19.22 -0.53
CA TYR A 577 -4.66 -18.07 -1.20
C TYR A 577 -5.69 -16.94 -1.33
N THR A 578 -5.36 -15.78 -0.77
CA THR A 578 -6.20 -14.58 -0.81
C THR A 578 -5.41 -13.38 -1.32
N PRO A 579 -5.46 -13.11 -2.63
CA PRO A 579 -4.78 -11.94 -3.18
C PRO A 579 -5.43 -10.66 -2.65
N ASP A 580 -4.61 -9.67 -2.31
CA ASP A 580 -5.04 -8.33 -1.89
C ASP A 580 -5.95 -8.34 -0.66
N ALA A 581 -5.78 -9.33 0.22
CA ALA A 581 -6.48 -9.37 1.49
C ALA A 581 -6.07 -8.17 2.36
N PRO A 582 -7.00 -7.58 3.12
CA PRO A 582 -6.73 -6.38 3.91
C PRO A 582 -5.71 -6.61 5.04
N ASP A 583 -5.42 -7.87 5.36
CA ASP A 583 -4.39 -8.28 6.31
C ASP A 583 -3.00 -8.49 5.66
N GLY A 584 -2.86 -8.23 4.36
CA GLY A 584 -1.61 -8.37 3.61
C GLY A 584 -1.09 -9.82 3.48
N ARG A 585 -1.83 -10.82 3.97
CA ARG A 585 -1.40 -12.23 3.88
C ARG A 585 -1.95 -12.87 2.61
N LEU A 586 -1.03 -13.31 1.75
CA LEU A 586 -1.38 -13.98 0.50
C LEU A 586 -1.69 -15.47 0.69
N ILE A 587 -0.97 -16.15 1.58
CA ILE A 587 -1.11 -17.58 1.87
C ILE A 587 -1.36 -17.74 3.37
N ARG A 588 -2.37 -18.55 3.73
CA ARG A 588 -2.63 -18.94 5.12
C ARG A 588 -3.21 -20.36 5.20
N PRO A 589 -3.02 -21.09 6.31
CA PRO A 589 -3.71 -22.35 6.53
C PRO A 589 -5.22 -22.19 6.37
N HIS A 590 -5.87 -23.13 5.68
CA HIS A 590 -7.32 -23.11 5.50
C HIS A 590 -8.07 -23.19 6.85
N SER A 591 -7.46 -23.83 7.85
CA SER A 591 -7.96 -23.86 9.23
C SER A 591 -8.08 -22.47 9.89
N GLU A 592 -7.37 -21.46 9.39
CA GLU A 592 -7.48 -20.09 9.89
C GLU A 592 -8.71 -19.34 9.33
N PHE A 593 -9.42 -19.88 8.33
CA PHE A 593 -10.52 -19.19 7.63
C PHE A 593 -11.56 -18.57 8.58
N VAL A 594 -12.09 -19.34 9.52
CA VAL A 594 -13.12 -18.87 10.46
C VAL A 594 -12.56 -17.77 11.37
N SER A 595 -11.33 -17.94 11.86
CA SER A 595 -10.65 -16.92 12.68
C SER A 595 -10.38 -15.65 11.89
N ALA A 596 -10.00 -15.76 10.61
CA ALA A 596 -9.74 -14.63 9.73
C ALA A 596 -11.01 -13.81 9.47
N ILE A 597 -12.17 -14.45 9.30
CA ILE A 597 -13.45 -13.71 9.22
C ILE A 597 -13.74 -13.02 10.56
N LYS A 598 -13.75 -13.78 11.67
CA LYS A 598 -14.15 -13.26 12.99
C LYS A 598 -13.24 -12.17 13.55
N LYS A 599 -11.93 -12.29 13.38
CA LYS A 599 -10.93 -11.43 14.02
C LYS A 599 -10.38 -10.37 13.08
N LEU A 600 -10.20 -10.71 11.80
CA LEU A 600 -9.52 -9.85 10.83
C LEU A 600 -10.49 -9.14 9.87
N LYS A 601 -11.81 -9.38 9.99
CA LYS A 601 -12.88 -8.82 9.14
C LYS A 601 -12.72 -9.18 7.64
N LEU A 602 -12.23 -10.38 7.35
CA LEU A 602 -12.14 -10.86 5.95
C LEU A 602 -13.52 -11.18 5.31
N GLY A 603 -14.63 -11.03 6.04
CA GLY A 603 -15.98 -11.21 5.50
C GLY A 603 -16.24 -10.34 4.26
N ASN A 604 -16.05 -9.02 4.39
CA ASN A 604 -16.23 -8.08 3.27
C ASN A 604 -15.31 -8.41 2.09
N TYR A 605 -14.08 -8.84 2.37
CA TYR A 605 -13.13 -9.25 1.34
C TYR A 605 -13.68 -10.38 0.44
N PHE A 606 -14.33 -11.39 1.02
CA PHE A 606 -14.95 -12.48 0.27
C PHE A 606 -16.28 -12.06 -0.37
N TYR A 607 -17.10 -11.27 0.33
CA TYR A 607 -18.35 -10.70 -0.17
C TYR A 607 -18.15 -9.89 -1.45
N ASP A 608 -17.12 -9.04 -1.49
CA ASP A 608 -16.80 -8.19 -2.64
C ASP A 608 -16.22 -8.98 -3.83
N ARG A 609 -16.02 -10.29 -3.69
CA ARG A 609 -15.43 -11.17 -4.72
C ARG A 609 -16.44 -12.14 -5.35
N VAL A 610 -17.70 -12.12 -4.92
CA VAL A 610 -18.77 -12.88 -5.57
C VAL A 610 -19.61 -12.00 -6.49
N ARG A 611 -20.40 -12.65 -7.35
CA ARG A 611 -21.39 -11.96 -8.20
C ARG A 611 -22.41 -11.24 -7.34
N ASN A 612 -22.92 -10.10 -7.79
CA ASN A 612 -23.90 -9.29 -7.08
C ASN A 612 -25.14 -10.10 -6.67
N LYS A 613 -25.72 -10.88 -7.60
CA LYS A 613 -26.85 -11.78 -7.31
C LYS A 613 -26.57 -12.86 -6.25
N ASP A 614 -25.30 -13.18 -6.02
CA ASP A 614 -24.85 -14.18 -5.04
C ASP A 614 -24.50 -13.56 -3.68
N GLN A 615 -24.39 -12.22 -3.60
CA GLN A 615 -23.97 -11.49 -2.39
C GLN A 615 -24.87 -11.75 -1.19
N GLN A 616 -26.19 -11.85 -1.39
CA GLN A 616 -27.12 -12.09 -0.28
C GLN A 616 -26.87 -13.43 0.42
N VAL A 617 -26.60 -14.48 -0.36
CA VAL A 617 -26.30 -15.83 0.16
C VAL A 617 -24.98 -15.82 0.94
N VAL A 618 -23.97 -15.17 0.38
CA VAL A 618 -22.63 -15.09 0.99
C VAL A 618 -22.64 -14.22 2.24
N ARG A 619 -23.36 -13.10 2.24
CA ARG A 619 -23.54 -12.23 3.41
C ARG A 619 -24.16 -12.99 4.57
N THR A 620 -25.25 -13.72 4.30
CA THR A 620 -25.91 -14.54 5.32
C THR A 620 -24.93 -15.54 5.93
N TYR A 621 -24.16 -16.24 5.10
CA TYR A 621 -23.16 -17.18 5.58
C TYR A 621 -22.05 -16.53 6.42
N ILE A 622 -21.55 -15.36 6.02
CA ILE A 622 -20.53 -14.61 6.77
C ILE A 622 -21.10 -14.17 8.11
N THR A 623 -22.33 -13.63 8.15
CA THR A 623 -23.01 -13.23 9.38
C THR A 623 -23.19 -14.43 10.32
N ASP A 624 -23.65 -15.57 9.81
CA ASP A 624 -23.78 -16.79 10.62
C ASP A 624 -22.43 -17.28 11.15
N LEU A 625 -21.35 -17.14 10.37
CA LEU A 625 -20.00 -17.47 10.85
C LEU A 625 -19.60 -16.56 12.01
N GLU A 626 -19.86 -15.26 11.90
CA GLU A 626 -19.52 -14.25 12.90
C GLU A 626 -20.34 -14.42 14.20
N GLU A 627 -21.62 -14.77 14.09
CA GLU A 627 -22.57 -14.77 15.20
C GLU A 627 -22.84 -16.18 15.79
N LEU A 628 -22.96 -17.20 14.94
CA LEU A 628 -23.48 -18.53 15.33
C LEU A 628 -22.40 -19.63 15.33
N GLY A 629 -21.23 -19.37 14.74
CA GLY A 629 -20.10 -20.31 14.75
C GLY A 629 -20.19 -21.45 13.74
N ASN A 630 -20.72 -21.19 12.54
CA ASN A 630 -20.72 -22.12 11.41
C ASN A 630 -19.32 -22.72 11.09
N GLU A 631 -19.31 -23.86 10.40
CA GLU A 631 -18.09 -24.54 9.96
C GLU A 631 -17.40 -23.83 8.78
N ALA A 632 -16.10 -24.08 8.61
CA ALA A 632 -15.33 -23.63 7.45
C ALA A 632 -15.89 -24.24 6.15
N PRO A 633 -15.78 -23.55 5.00
CA PRO A 633 -16.28 -24.06 3.74
C PRO A 633 -15.48 -25.29 3.30
N VAL A 634 -16.17 -26.30 2.77
CA VAL A 634 -15.52 -27.50 2.23
C VAL A 634 -15.25 -27.34 0.74
N LEU A 635 -14.16 -27.96 0.27
CA LEU A 635 -13.86 -28.01 -1.15
C LEU A 635 -14.97 -28.76 -1.90
N ARG A 636 -15.41 -28.16 -3.01
CA ARG A 636 -16.46 -28.73 -3.85
C ARG A 636 -15.92 -29.70 -4.89
N ARG A 637 -16.80 -30.58 -5.38
CA ARG A 637 -16.53 -31.36 -6.60
C ARG A 637 -16.25 -30.43 -7.79
N ASP A 638 -15.42 -30.88 -8.71
CA ASP A 638 -15.16 -30.25 -10.01
C ASP A 638 -14.62 -28.80 -9.95
N THR A 639 -14.03 -28.39 -8.83
CA THR A 639 -13.42 -27.05 -8.70
C THR A 639 -11.92 -27.04 -8.90
N ARG A 640 -11.29 -28.18 -9.24
CA ARG A 640 -9.85 -28.25 -9.47
C ARG A 640 -9.44 -27.32 -10.62
N VAL A 641 -8.44 -26.48 -10.37
CA VAL A 641 -7.88 -25.55 -11.34
C VAL A 641 -7.03 -26.35 -12.33
N ARG A 642 -7.54 -26.52 -13.55
CA ARG A 642 -6.81 -27.14 -14.66
C ARG A 642 -6.11 -26.13 -15.56
N ASP A 643 -6.67 -24.94 -15.66
CA ASP A 643 -6.19 -23.84 -16.47
C ASP A 643 -6.34 -22.58 -15.62
N LEU A 644 -5.23 -22.08 -15.09
CA LEU A 644 -5.26 -20.85 -14.30
C LEU A 644 -5.63 -19.64 -15.18
N GLY A 645 -5.35 -19.66 -16.50
CA GLY A 645 -5.78 -18.62 -17.42
C GLY A 645 -7.31 -18.46 -17.49
N SER A 646 -8.07 -19.53 -17.19
CA SER A 646 -9.53 -19.46 -17.10
C SER A 646 -10.05 -18.61 -15.94
N SER A 647 -9.21 -18.22 -14.98
CA SER A 647 -9.62 -17.29 -13.91
C SER A 647 -9.92 -15.89 -14.42
N TYR A 648 -9.31 -15.51 -15.53
CA TYR A 648 -9.67 -14.28 -16.23
C TYR A 648 -11.08 -14.38 -16.79
N ASP A 649 -11.47 -15.53 -17.34
CA ASP A 649 -12.84 -15.75 -17.81
C ASP A 649 -13.84 -15.69 -16.64
N ASP A 650 -13.49 -16.20 -15.45
CA ASP A 650 -14.31 -16.06 -14.23
C ASP A 650 -14.54 -14.59 -13.85
N LEU A 651 -13.49 -13.76 -13.94
CA LEU A 651 -13.56 -12.32 -13.69
C LEU A 651 -14.51 -11.64 -14.68
N ILE A 652 -14.35 -11.89 -15.98
CA ILE A 652 -15.20 -11.29 -17.01
C ILE A 652 -16.66 -11.77 -16.88
N ASN A 653 -16.88 -13.05 -16.60
CA ASN A 653 -18.23 -13.59 -16.38
C ASN A 653 -18.90 -13.00 -15.13
N ARG A 654 -18.13 -12.71 -14.08
CA ARG A 654 -18.64 -11.96 -12.94
C ARG A 654 -19.04 -10.55 -13.36
N THR A 655 -18.17 -9.82 -14.06
CA THR A 655 -18.48 -8.47 -14.56
C THR A 655 -19.76 -8.47 -15.38
N ILE A 656 -19.90 -9.38 -16.36
CA ILE A 656 -21.13 -9.52 -17.16
C ILE A 656 -22.35 -9.76 -16.25
N SER A 657 -22.25 -10.68 -15.28
CA SER A 657 -23.36 -10.96 -14.36
C SER A 657 -23.72 -9.79 -13.45
N ASP A 658 -22.75 -8.94 -13.08
CA ASP A 658 -22.99 -7.77 -12.23
C ASP A 658 -23.66 -6.65 -13.04
N ILE A 659 -23.38 -6.58 -14.34
CA ILE A 659 -23.99 -5.66 -15.31
C ILE A 659 -25.44 -6.07 -15.62
N ASP A 660 -25.68 -7.36 -15.84
CA ASP A 660 -27.02 -7.89 -16.11
C ASP A 660 -28.01 -7.63 -14.94
N GLU A 661 -27.51 -7.46 -13.71
CA GLU A 661 -28.32 -7.32 -12.50
C GLU A 661 -28.60 -5.86 -12.07
N LYS A 662 -27.80 -4.87 -12.48
CA LYS A 662 -27.87 -3.48 -11.96
C LYS A 662 -28.33 -2.45 -13.00
N THR A 663 -29.36 -1.67 -12.61
CA THR A 663 -29.78 -0.41 -13.24
C THR A 663 -29.13 0.85 -12.62
N GLU A 664 -28.28 0.72 -11.59
CA GLU A 664 -27.48 1.81 -11.00
C GLU A 664 -25.96 1.51 -11.04
N SER A 665 -25.16 2.59 -11.16
CA SER A 665 -24.01 2.68 -12.08
C SER A 665 -23.04 1.49 -12.15
N LEU A 666 -22.91 0.96 -13.36
CA LEU A 666 -21.80 0.13 -13.83
C LEU A 666 -20.41 0.69 -13.44
N ASN A 667 -20.33 2.01 -13.23
CA ASN A 667 -19.12 2.72 -12.81
C ASN A 667 -18.61 2.27 -11.45
N GLU A 668 -19.47 1.97 -10.48
CA GLU A 668 -19.02 1.52 -9.16
C GLU A 668 -18.38 0.13 -9.22
N VAL A 669 -18.91 -0.77 -10.06
CA VAL A 669 -18.40 -2.15 -10.25
C VAL A 669 -17.04 -2.13 -10.95
N ILE A 670 -16.90 -1.31 -11.99
CA ILE A 670 -15.67 -1.25 -12.80
C ILE A 670 -14.61 -0.38 -12.12
N PHE A 671 -14.99 0.72 -11.46
CA PHE A 671 -14.08 1.51 -10.61
C PHE A 671 -13.52 0.64 -9.48
N LYS A 672 -14.30 -0.24 -8.85
CA LYS A 672 -13.78 -1.20 -7.87
C LYS A 672 -12.74 -2.16 -8.47
N LEU A 673 -12.89 -2.59 -9.72
CA LEU A 673 -11.94 -3.48 -10.39
C LEU A 673 -10.63 -2.76 -10.79
N VAL A 674 -10.72 -1.53 -11.29
CA VAL A 674 -9.56 -0.66 -11.56
C VAL A 674 -8.86 -0.27 -10.26
N PHE A 675 -9.63 0.10 -9.22
CA PHE A 675 -9.12 0.42 -7.89
C PHE A 675 -8.47 -0.80 -7.22
N GLN A 676 -9.00 -2.02 -7.41
CA GLN A 676 -8.36 -3.25 -6.96
C GLN A 676 -7.06 -3.54 -7.72
N ALA A 677 -6.97 -3.24 -9.03
CA ALA A 677 -5.73 -3.33 -9.79
C ALA A 677 -4.69 -2.28 -9.34
N VAL A 678 -5.14 -1.06 -9.03
CA VAL A 678 -4.31 0.01 -8.45
C VAL A 678 -3.89 -0.34 -7.02
N GLN A 679 -4.77 -0.93 -6.20
CA GLN A 679 -4.42 -1.47 -4.88
C GLN A 679 -3.46 -2.66 -4.98
N ALA A 680 -3.63 -3.55 -5.95
CA ALA A 680 -2.73 -4.67 -6.20
C ALA A 680 -1.35 -4.17 -6.66
N ALA A 681 -1.31 -3.12 -7.49
CA ALA A 681 -0.08 -2.42 -7.89
C ALA A 681 0.56 -1.70 -6.70
N ALA A 682 -0.23 -1.00 -5.87
CA ALA A 682 0.22 -0.37 -4.62
C ALA A 682 0.74 -1.41 -3.61
N THR A 683 0.13 -2.60 -3.58
CA THR A 683 0.55 -3.74 -2.77
C THR A 683 1.87 -4.35 -3.27
N VAL A 684 2.25 -4.14 -4.53
CA VAL A 684 3.53 -4.60 -5.07
C VAL A 684 4.61 -3.54 -5.01
N VAL A 685 4.25 -2.27 -5.08
CA VAL A 685 5.12 -1.17 -4.64
C VAL A 685 5.43 -1.30 -3.15
N SER A 686 4.49 -1.75 -2.32
CA SER A 686 4.78 -2.02 -0.90
C SER A 686 5.67 -3.25 -0.66
N VAL A 687 5.97 -4.05 -1.69
CA VAL A 687 6.94 -5.15 -1.61
C VAL A 687 8.27 -4.75 -2.26
N VAL A 688 8.93 -3.68 -1.80
CA VAL A 688 10.38 -3.50 -2.01
C VAL A 688 11.19 -4.03 -0.82
N ILE A 689 10.60 -4.11 0.37
CA ILE A 689 11.06 -4.69 1.65
C ILE A 689 10.50 -6.07 2.09
N PRO A 690 11.02 -7.30 1.84
CA PRO A 690 10.41 -8.51 2.42
C PRO A 690 10.92 -8.86 3.82
N PRO A 691 10.09 -9.43 4.71
CA PRO A 691 8.62 -9.44 4.77
C PRO A 691 8.13 -8.80 6.09
N VAL A 692 7.48 -7.64 6.01
CA VAL A 692 6.78 -7.10 7.19
C VAL A 692 5.67 -8.08 7.60
N GLY A 693 5.85 -8.68 8.78
CA GLY A 693 4.80 -9.40 9.48
C GLY A 693 3.74 -8.41 9.96
N ILE A 694 2.50 -8.66 9.51
CA ILE A 694 1.24 -8.07 9.99
C ILE A 694 0.93 -6.68 9.42
N ALA A 695 -0.24 -6.64 8.78
CA ALA A 695 -0.89 -5.48 8.19
C ALA A 695 -0.91 -4.25 9.08
N MET A 696 -0.51 -3.12 8.49
CA MET A 696 -1.25 -1.87 8.58
C MET A 696 -1.17 -1.19 7.20
N SER A 697 -2.34 -1.06 6.55
CA SER A 697 -2.66 -0.13 5.46
C SER A 697 -1.49 0.35 4.58
N VAL A 698 -1.21 -0.36 3.48
CA VAL A 698 -0.58 0.14 2.24
C VAL A 698 0.51 1.21 2.45
N VAL A 699 1.49 0.91 3.30
CA VAL A 699 2.72 1.70 3.33
C VAL A 699 3.66 1.14 2.27
N LEU A 700 3.65 1.84 1.14
CA LEU A 700 4.47 1.67 -0.04
C LEU A 700 5.94 1.62 0.34
N PHE A 701 6.59 0.50 0.67
CA PHE A 701 8.04 0.48 0.75
C PHE A 701 8.63 0.82 -0.62
N THR A 702 8.86 2.10 -0.91
CA THR A 702 9.74 2.63 -1.94
C THR A 702 11.06 3.01 -1.27
N LYS A 703 12.05 3.48 -2.04
CA LYS A 703 13.26 4.12 -1.50
C LYS A 703 12.90 5.14 -0.42
N SER A 704 11.91 5.97 -0.72
CA SER A 704 11.47 7.05 0.14
C SER A 704 10.79 6.52 1.41
N THR A 705 9.95 5.51 1.38
CA THR A 705 9.27 5.02 2.61
C THR A 705 10.19 4.36 3.63
N LEU A 706 11.33 3.78 3.22
CA LEU A 706 12.33 3.33 4.20
C LEU A 706 12.88 4.53 4.99
N GLU A 707 13.29 5.57 4.26
CA GLU A 707 13.82 6.83 4.80
C GLU A 707 12.73 7.59 5.58
N GLY A 708 11.47 7.50 5.14
CA GLY A 708 10.31 8.10 5.79
C GLY A 708 9.90 7.40 7.07
N ALA A 709 9.96 6.07 7.11
CA ALA A 709 9.73 5.29 8.32
C ALA A 709 10.86 5.47 9.34
N GLU A 710 12.12 5.57 8.89
CA GLU A 710 13.26 5.91 9.74
C GLU A 710 13.11 7.31 10.31
N ALA A 711 12.83 8.32 9.49
CA ALA A 711 12.55 9.69 9.93
C ALA A 711 11.34 9.75 10.89
N TYR A 712 10.28 8.99 10.61
CA TYR A 712 9.10 8.91 11.47
C TYR A 712 9.43 8.29 12.83
N ASN A 713 10.21 7.20 12.86
CA ASN A 713 10.65 6.52 14.09
C ASN A 713 11.65 7.36 14.88
N ASP A 714 12.46 8.16 14.21
CA ASP A 714 13.35 9.12 14.83
C ASP A 714 12.64 10.41 15.26
N GLY A 715 11.35 10.57 14.95
CA GLY A 715 10.54 11.74 15.33
C GLY A 715 10.69 12.94 14.39
N ASP A 716 11.46 12.81 13.31
CA ASP A 716 11.60 13.79 12.22
C ASP A 716 10.39 13.68 11.26
N ARG A 717 9.28 14.28 11.71
CA ARG A 717 8.00 14.23 10.99
C ARG A 717 8.03 14.96 9.64
N ALA A 718 8.87 15.99 9.49
CA ALA A 718 8.99 16.74 8.25
C ALA A 718 9.67 15.92 7.15
N THR A 719 10.77 15.26 7.50
CA THR A 719 11.45 14.34 6.58
C THR A 719 10.60 13.11 6.28
N ALA A 720 9.86 12.59 7.27
CA ALA A 720 8.91 11.49 7.07
C ALA A 720 7.80 11.82 6.05
N ALA A 721 7.20 13.02 6.15
CA ALA A 721 6.16 13.46 5.24
C ALA A 721 6.66 13.65 3.80
N MET A 722 7.90 14.13 3.64
CA MET A 722 8.54 14.29 2.32
C MET A 722 8.79 12.96 1.63
N HIS A 723 9.28 11.99 2.39
CA HIS A 723 9.48 10.64 1.89
C HIS A 723 8.18 9.93 1.54
N PHE A 724 7.12 10.14 2.33
CA PHE A 724 5.79 9.64 2.01
C PHE A 724 5.23 10.27 0.73
N LEU A 725 5.48 11.57 0.51
CA LEU A 725 5.13 12.26 -0.73
C LEU A 725 5.88 11.69 -1.94
N ASP A 726 7.18 11.40 -1.81
CA ASP A 726 7.98 10.77 -2.87
C ASP A 726 7.45 9.37 -3.22
N ALA A 727 7.00 8.60 -2.22
CA ALA A 727 6.40 7.27 -2.43
C ALA A 727 5.09 7.35 -3.24
N LEU A 728 4.31 8.40 -2.98
CA LEU A 728 3.07 8.69 -3.70
C LEU A 728 3.31 9.11 -5.14
N ILE A 729 4.37 9.89 -5.38
CA ILE A 729 4.79 10.28 -6.72
C ILE A 729 5.24 9.06 -7.52
N GLU A 730 6.02 8.16 -6.92
CA GLU A 730 6.38 6.87 -7.54
C GLU A 730 5.14 6.04 -7.89
N LEU A 731 4.15 5.95 -7.00
CA LEU A 731 2.88 5.26 -7.26
C LEU A 731 2.11 5.91 -8.44
N ALA A 732 1.95 7.23 -8.43
CA ALA A 732 1.25 7.97 -9.48
C ALA A 732 1.96 7.83 -10.84
N SER A 733 3.29 7.71 -10.83
CA SER A 733 4.10 7.54 -12.04
C SER A 733 3.94 6.20 -12.75
N LEU A 734 3.55 5.15 -12.02
CA LEU A 734 3.18 3.86 -12.62
C LEU A 734 1.97 3.99 -13.55
N GLY A 735 1.13 5.01 -13.31
CA GLY A 735 0.08 5.43 -14.23
C GLY A 735 0.62 6.15 -15.48
N LYS A 736 1.63 7.02 -15.37
CA LYS A 736 2.06 7.93 -16.47
C LYS A 736 3.15 7.42 -17.42
N ALA A 737 3.81 6.28 -17.18
CA ALA A 737 4.84 5.73 -18.08
C ALA A 737 4.35 5.28 -19.48
N GLY A 738 3.14 5.68 -19.90
CA GLY A 738 2.56 5.51 -21.23
C GLY A 738 3.05 6.50 -22.30
N TYR A 739 4.03 7.36 -22.00
CA TYR A 739 4.56 8.35 -22.95
C TYR A 739 5.97 8.00 -23.42
N SER A 740 6.11 6.98 -24.26
CA SER A 740 7.23 6.96 -25.20
C SER A 740 6.86 6.12 -26.42
N TRP A 741 6.72 6.81 -27.55
CA TRP A 741 6.59 6.31 -28.93
C TRP A 741 5.19 5.91 -29.42
N GLY A 742 4.40 6.94 -29.76
CA GLY A 742 3.12 6.87 -30.47
C GLY A 742 2.21 8.04 -30.08
N GLN A 743 1.44 8.60 -31.01
CA GLN A 743 0.36 9.55 -30.64
C GLN A 743 -0.62 8.80 -29.72
N PRO A 744 -0.75 9.17 -28.43
CA PRO A 744 -1.68 8.50 -27.53
C PRO A 744 -3.11 8.66 -28.03
N THR A 745 -3.88 7.58 -27.99
CA THR A 745 -5.32 7.67 -28.24
C THR A 745 -5.98 8.52 -27.15
N LYS A 746 -7.07 9.23 -27.46
CA LYS A 746 -7.80 10.08 -26.48
C LYS A 746 -8.17 9.31 -25.20
N LEU A 747 -8.46 8.01 -25.34
CA LEU A 747 -8.75 7.06 -24.25
C LEU A 747 -7.59 6.85 -23.27
N GLN A 748 -6.36 6.80 -23.78
CA GLN A 748 -5.16 6.72 -22.96
C GLN A 748 -5.00 8.01 -22.16
N LYS A 749 -5.18 9.18 -22.78
CA LYS A 749 -5.11 10.48 -22.08
C LYS A 749 -6.09 10.58 -20.91
N THR A 750 -7.37 10.25 -21.10
CA THR A 750 -8.39 10.42 -20.05
C THR A 750 -8.25 9.44 -18.87
N PHE A 751 -7.82 8.19 -19.11
CA PHE A 751 -7.51 7.23 -18.05
C PHE A 751 -6.28 7.65 -17.23
N PHE A 752 -5.27 8.21 -17.89
CA PHE A 752 -4.06 8.74 -17.25
C PHE A 752 -4.30 10.06 -16.53
N ASP A 753 -5.24 10.89 -16.97
CA ASP A 753 -5.64 12.10 -16.26
C ASP A 753 -6.33 11.76 -14.93
N LEU A 754 -7.08 10.65 -14.84
CA LEU A 754 -7.75 10.22 -13.60
C LEU A 754 -6.79 9.54 -12.59
N ALA A 755 -5.84 8.75 -13.09
CA ALA A 755 -4.83 8.05 -12.28
C ALA A 755 -3.63 8.95 -11.90
N GLY A 756 -3.38 10.00 -12.69
CA GLY A 756 -2.37 11.03 -12.47
C GLY A 756 -2.93 12.34 -11.92
N ASP A 757 -4.20 12.41 -11.50
CA ASP A 757 -4.76 13.65 -10.97
C ASP A 757 -4.19 13.97 -9.59
N VAL A 758 -3.74 15.22 -9.44
CA VAL A 758 -3.43 15.90 -8.18
C VAL A 758 -4.52 15.64 -7.13
N TYR A 759 -5.80 15.56 -7.50
CA TYR A 759 -6.90 15.28 -6.57
C TYR A 759 -6.84 13.88 -5.95
N SER A 760 -6.40 12.86 -6.68
CA SER A 760 -6.26 11.48 -6.17
C SER A 760 -5.09 11.38 -5.20
N VAL A 761 -3.96 12.03 -5.53
CA VAL A 761 -2.79 12.15 -4.63
C VAL A 761 -3.14 12.97 -3.39
N GLN A 762 -3.95 14.02 -3.54
CA GLN A 762 -4.43 14.85 -2.44
C GLN A 762 -5.40 14.14 -1.53
N LYS A 763 -6.30 13.32 -2.09
CA LYS A 763 -7.18 12.46 -1.32
C LYS A 763 -6.38 11.41 -0.55
N PHE A 764 -5.35 10.82 -1.15
CA PHE A 764 -4.48 9.87 -0.45
C PHE A 764 -3.62 10.54 0.63
N TYR A 765 -2.99 11.68 0.35
CA TYR A 765 -2.21 12.46 1.31
C TYR A 765 -3.07 12.93 2.49
N SER A 766 -4.28 13.45 2.24
CA SER A 766 -5.20 13.87 3.30
C SER A 766 -5.71 12.71 4.15
N GLN A 767 -5.92 11.54 3.53
CA GLN A 767 -6.29 10.32 4.23
C GLN A 767 -5.15 9.76 5.10
N ALA A 768 -3.90 9.81 4.61
CA ALA A 768 -2.74 9.24 5.30
C ALA A 768 -2.08 10.18 6.33
N THR A 769 -2.09 11.49 6.09
CA THR A 769 -1.41 12.48 6.96
C THR A 769 -2.36 13.29 7.83
N GLY A 770 -3.66 13.31 7.48
CA GLY A 770 -4.68 14.06 8.19
C GLY A 770 -4.71 15.57 7.96
N HIS A 771 -3.87 16.11 7.06
CA HIS A 771 -4.00 17.49 6.59
C HIS A 771 -5.11 17.62 5.54
N GLN A 772 -5.89 18.71 5.57
CA GLN A 772 -7.04 18.94 4.65
C GLN A 772 -6.64 19.05 3.17
N SER A 773 -5.39 19.39 2.87
CA SER A 773 -4.87 19.48 1.50
C SER A 773 -3.35 19.34 1.50
N LEU A 774 -2.77 18.97 0.35
CA LEU A 774 -1.35 19.21 0.12
C LEU A 774 -1.07 20.71 0.12
N PRO A 775 0.10 21.15 0.59
CA PRO A 775 0.60 22.49 0.30
C PRO A 775 0.59 22.74 -1.21
N SER A 776 0.12 23.90 -1.66
CA SER A 776 -0.02 24.24 -3.09
C SER A 776 1.26 24.03 -3.92
N ARG A 777 2.43 24.21 -3.31
CA ARG A 777 3.74 23.97 -3.95
C ARG A 777 4.10 22.49 -4.12
N ALA A 778 3.57 21.61 -3.27
CA ALA A 778 3.70 20.16 -3.45
C ALA A 778 2.82 19.68 -4.61
N LEU A 779 1.66 20.30 -4.82
CA LEU A 779 0.82 20.08 -6.00
C LEU A 779 1.52 20.52 -7.29
N GLU A 780 2.20 21.66 -7.29
CA GLU A 780 3.02 22.14 -8.42
C GLU A 780 4.20 21.19 -8.72
N ALA A 781 4.85 20.62 -7.70
CA ALA A 781 5.93 19.65 -7.88
C ALA A 781 5.43 18.30 -8.40
N ILE A 782 4.30 17.79 -7.88
CA ILE A 782 3.62 16.61 -8.40
C ILE A 782 3.25 16.84 -9.87
N GLN A 783 2.65 17.99 -10.21
CA GLN A 783 2.29 18.35 -11.58
C GLN A 783 3.51 18.41 -12.50
N ALA A 784 4.62 19.03 -12.07
CA ALA A 784 5.84 19.12 -12.87
C ALA A 784 6.50 17.75 -13.15
N ILE A 785 6.43 16.79 -12.20
CA ILE A 785 6.95 15.43 -12.39
C ILE A 785 6.00 14.60 -13.27
N LEU A 786 4.70 14.80 -13.11
CA LEU A 786 3.70 14.24 -14.00
C LEU A 786 3.92 14.73 -15.43
N ASP A 787 4.34 15.98 -15.63
CA ASP A 787 4.53 16.57 -16.96
C ASP A 787 5.81 16.12 -17.69
N ASP A 788 6.77 15.46 -17.02
CA ASP A 788 7.98 14.86 -17.63
C ASP A 788 8.21 13.37 -17.24
N PRO A 789 7.62 12.42 -17.98
CA PRO A 789 7.77 10.98 -17.74
C PRO A 789 9.20 10.44 -17.92
N GLN A 790 10.14 11.21 -18.50
CA GLN A 790 11.54 10.80 -18.62
C GLN A 790 12.31 10.89 -17.31
N ALA A 791 11.74 11.52 -16.28
CA ALA A 791 12.34 11.64 -14.95
C ALA A 791 12.10 10.42 -14.04
N LEU A 792 11.39 9.38 -14.51
CA LEU A 792 10.99 8.24 -13.67
C LEU A 792 12.10 7.20 -13.46
N ASP A 793 12.27 6.80 -12.20
CA ASP A 793 13.25 5.82 -11.73
C ASP A 793 12.88 4.36 -12.07
N SER A 794 11.71 4.08 -12.63
CA SER A 794 11.28 2.72 -12.98
C SER A 794 10.39 2.70 -14.22
N ARG A 795 10.66 1.79 -15.16
CA ARG A 795 9.97 1.70 -16.46
C ARG A 795 9.70 0.25 -16.86
N THR A 796 8.51 -0.02 -17.38
CA THR A 796 8.15 -1.34 -17.93
C THR A 796 7.73 -1.22 -19.39
N ARG A 797 8.31 -2.02 -20.28
CA ARG A 797 7.99 -2.06 -21.72
C ARG A 797 7.50 -3.45 -22.12
N LEU A 798 6.56 -3.50 -23.04
CA LEU A 798 6.16 -4.71 -23.75
C LEU A 798 6.70 -4.57 -25.18
N LEU A 799 7.56 -5.49 -25.61
CA LEU A 799 8.26 -5.47 -26.90
C LEU A 799 7.66 -6.50 -27.87
#